data_AF-A0A6A4HE64-F1
#
_entry.id   AF-A0A6A4HE64-F1
#
_cell.length_a   1.000
_cell.length_b   1.000
_cell.length_c   1.000
_cell.angle_alpha   90.00
_cell.angle_beta   90.00
_cell.angle_gamma   90.00
#
_symmetry.space_group_name_H-M   'P 1'
#
loop_
_entity.id
_entity.type
_entity.pdbx_description
1 polymer ?
#
loop_
_entity_poly.entity_id
_entity_poly.type
_entity_poly.pdbx_seq_one_letter_code
_entity_poly.pdbx_strand_id
1 'polypeptide(L)'
;MGSLNPDLILSFLHQNPTILAQLVSPQPSPSAAPVQPSLTQPGTAPPVPFAPAQWQAPPAPPSQPVPAPPSQPVAAPPSTPHTVAQTQSLPVPSVAIRPYSSLNMLANILAHQPSSSSTFPAQTTISRANQDCLEHSGSSGDSSLTSERKKTRKRSKQAPALQETMPTINQTLNTAENGEVVVNLEVLVCFAMPILLNRKDLGLPHLFYHYKRHMLPFKALLESLGLCHILDNIPLSTRVHDLMKHLVNLCTKAGVHFPSTPGRQSIFSSQALLPIELLAFTSNGHINNNAKTPRLIGTFVSNDMTLADIVYDTRRFAIARHVVTPQSRFILHFAIRSNETIFNANPYKLGLGPEDASRPHRCLGLCTYGLLRNDIDAELDHDYEALDEEAIENRCAASDTSDEEDTVVAQLIVPQSAEAGSSNAGSYCGFVDAQLRLDAISSVTLSTAPSASVVSNTVTQSALATFQAGVAVPVAKLWESTYVSPPRLDALPGFFGFERKAHIFNTISVQYREINDGLECPGIQVKGPNLDALVEQFIDHMRHAANNQDWTPLLCENWVFMHRLVSSGDGLEVEVMNQVFKCLLEDQLHDFCVPLINGWYTLATAPLISNFPLSEAKRKELQLYGAAVGLALVHGQFPLKINPLLLIYLLCGCDLRALSKDLVLEHFPNLYHTLKSWNELNYTDDNLSAFNEHFFTYHQNFLVSSLTHRSQQLHLSLAWTIIFGRFQAPLKGLFDLPQIVNSYFGGISDFVVELMETTIKSFADLRLIIREDIGEWEKRALNNAFVASGAHYRDGTFSTLFQEFLEGVGAPSAGMLDAVKDRYEPLVASTLANLHQKAYHMRMFAWATSGAPRVLPDDEPIKVCLVSDNDPLYAPANQQEGVLEQQLSRGTISFKTCSRYMLIPVSYLIKLLRQPYVLWT
;
A
#
# COMPACT_ATOMS: atom_id res chain seq x y z
N MET A 1 -15.51 32.67 -8.01
CA MET A 1 -16.25 32.84 -9.28
C MET A 1 -17.66 33.36 -8.97
N GLY A 2 -18.22 34.21 -9.82
CA GLY A 2 -19.48 34.93 -9.55
C GLY A 2 -20.71 34.03 -9.44
N SER A 3 -21.64 34.41 -8.56
CA SER A 3 -22.90 33.69 -8.31
C SER A 3 -23.78 33.66 -9.55
N LEU A 4 -24.23 32.46 -9.95
CA LEU A 4 -25.21 32.29 -11.01
C LEU A 4 -26.55 32.90 -10.59
N ASN A 5 -27.10 33.75 -11.46
CA ASN A 5 -28.35 34.45 -11.25
C ASN A 5 -29.53 33.45 -11.38
N PRO A 6 -30.38 33.28 -10.34
CA PRO A 6 -31.53 32.38 -10.37
C PRO A 6 -32.53 32.68 -11.50
N ASP A 7 -32.58 33.92 -12.00
CA ASP A 7 -33.46 34.30 -13.11
C ASP A 7 -33.04 33.64 -14.44
N LEU A 8 -31.75 33.37 -14.62
CA LEU A 8 -31.24 32.67 -15.81
C LEU A 8 -31.66 31.19 -15.80
N ILE A 9 -31.66 30.56 -14.63
CA ILE A 9 -32.08 29.16 -14.46
C ILE A 9 -33.59 29.03 -14.70
N LEU A 10 -34.39 29.97 -14.17
CA LEU A 10 -35.82 30.00 -14.43
C LEU A 10 -36.13 30.27 -15.91
N SER A 11 -35.41 31.18 -16.57
CA SER A 11 -35.58 31.42 -18.01
C SER A 11 -35.23 30.18 -18.84
N PHE A 12 -34.17 29.45 -18.45
CA PHE A 12 -33.72 28.24 -19.11
C PHE A 12 -34.73 27.09 -18.96
N LEU A 13 -35.33 26.94 -17.77
CA LEU A 13 -36.37 25.95 -17.52
C LEU A 13 -37.69 26.28 -18.26
N HIS A 14 -38.02 27.56 -18.39
CA HIS A 14 -39.17 28.01 -19.20
C HIS A 14 -38.97 27.79 -20.71
N GLN A 15 -37.72 27.87 -21.21
CA GLN A 15 -37.39 27.61 -22.61
C GLN A 15 -37.28 26.12 -22.96
N ASN A 16 -37.23 25.24 -21.96
CA ASN A 16 -37.07 23.79 -22.14
C ASN A 16 -38.20 23.02 -21.43
N PRO A 17 -39.46 23.10 -21.92
CA PRO A 17 -40.63 22.51 -21.28
C PRO A 17 -40.55 20.98 -21.12
N THR A 18 -39.71 20.32 -21.93
CA THR A 18 -39.44 18.87 -21.85
C THR A 18 -38.70 18.49 -20.56
N ILE A 19 -37.80 19.36 -20.07
CA ILE A 19 -37.06 19.14 -18.81
C ILE A 19 -37.99 19.39 -17.61
N LEU A 20 -38.84 20.41 -17.71
CA LEU A 20 -39.86 20.70 -16.69
C LEU A 20 -40.89 19.55 -16.58
N ALA A 21 -41.29 18.95 -17.70
CA ALA A 21 -42.23 17.83 -17.72
C ALA A 21 -41.65 16.53 -17.12
N GLN A 22 -40.32 16.34 -17.19
CA GLN A 22 -39.63 15.20 -16.59
C GLN A 22 -39.42 15.35 -15.08
N LEU A 23 -39.27 16.59 -14.58
CA LEU A 23 -39.12 16.88 -13.15
C LEU A 23 -40.44 16.81 -12.36
N VAL A 24 -41.59 16.93 -13.03
CA VAL A 24 -42.91 17.06 -12.38
C VAL A 24 -43.77 15.79 -12.49
N SER A 25 -43.31 14.73 -13.18
CA SER A 25 -44.10 13.50 -13.34
C SER A 25 -43.89 12.51 -12.18
N PRO A 26 -44.93 12.16 -11.39
CA PRO A 26 -44.84 11.10 -10.38
C PRO A 26 -44.86 9.71 -11.04
N GLN A 27 -43.93 8.84 -10.64
CA GLN A 27 -43.87 7.43 -11.06
C GLN A 27 -45.11 6.65 -10.57
N PRO A 28 -45.80 5.87 -11.43
CA PRO A 28 -46.80 4.91 -10.98
C PRO A 28 -46.17 3.54 -10.66
N SER A 29 -46.66 2.94 -9.57
CA SER A 29 -46.32 1.60 -9.06
C SER A 29 -46.77 0.48 -10.02
N PRO A 30 -46.14 -0.72 -9.99
CA PRO A 30 -46.45 -1.76 -10.95
C PRO A 30 -47.61 -2.64 -10.47
N SER A 31 -48.71 -2.67 -11.22
CA SER A 31 -49.68 -3.77 -11.14
C SER A 31 -50.39 -3.99 -12.48
N ALA A 32 -50.62 -5.28 -12.74
CA ALA A 32 -51.49 -5.89 -13.74
C ALA A 32 -51.09 -5.81 -15.23
N ALA A 33 -50.95 -7.01 -15.81
CA ALA A 33 -50.73 -7.30 -17.22
C ALA A 33 -51.81 -6.71 -18.14
N PRO A 34 -51.47 -6.35 -19.40
CA PRO A 34 -52.47 -6.12 -20.41
C PRO A 34 -52.48 -7.19 -21.51
N VAL A 35 -53.72 -7.51 -21.85
CA VAL A 35 -54.24 -8.30 -22.97
C VAL A 35 -53.80 -7.73 -24.33
N GLN A 36 -53.41 -8.62 -25.26
CA GLN A 36 -53.12 -8.28 -26.65
C GLN A 36 -54.40 -7.94 -27.45
N PRO A 37 -54.35 -6.95 -28.36
CA PRO A 37 -55.23 -6.92 -29.53
C PRO A 37 -54.48 -7.36 -30.80
N SER A 38 -55.13 -8.28 -31.49
CA SER A 38 -54.86 -8.79 -32.83
C SER A 38 -54.87 -7.69 -33.90
N LEU A 39 -53.83 -7.67 -34.75
CA LEU A 39 -53.82 -6.92 -36.00
C LEU A 39 -53.48 -7.83 -37.20
N THR A 40 -54.38 -7.72 -38.15
CA THR A 40 -54.52 -8.26 -39.50
C THR A 40 -53.26 -8.39 -40.37
N GLN A 41 -53.15 -9.54 -41.05
CA GLN A 41 -52.29 -9.79 -42.21
C GLN A 41 -52.70 -8.94 -43.43
N PRO A 42 -51.77 -8.75 -44.39
CA PRO A 42 -52.09 -9.24 -45.74
C PRO A 42 -50.90 -9.86 -46.51
N GLY A 43 -51.22 -10.83 -47.35
CA GLY A 43 -50.62 -10.94 -48.70
C GLY A 43 -49.55 -12.01 -48.91
N THR A 44 -49.99 -13.25 -49.12
CA THR A 44 -49.21 -14.36 -49.66
C THR A 44 -49.06 -14.26 -51.20
N ALA A 45 -47.85 -14.43 -51.71
CA ALA A 45 -47.55 -14.75 -53.11
C ALA A 45 -46.54 -15.93 -53.18
N PRO A 46 -46.61 -16.81 -54.20
CA PRO A 46 -46.06 -18.16 -54.14
C PRO A 46 -44.58 -18.25 -54.57
N PRO A 47 -43.81 -19.25 -54.09
CA PRO A 47 -42.44 -19.47 -54.53
C PRO A 47 -42.36 -20.36 -55.79
N VAL A 48 -41.44 -19.98 -56.68
CA VAL A 48 -40.97 -20.74 -57.85
C VAL A 48 -39.90 -21.75 -57.41
N PRO A 49 -39.90 -23.01 -57.90
CA PRO A 49 -38.87 -23.97 -57.53
C PRO A 49 -37.62 -23.81 -58.43
N PHE A 50 -36.47 -23.52 -57.83
CA PHE A 50 -35.16 -23.66 -58.47
C PHE A 50 -34.41 -24.87 -57.89
N ALA A 51 -33.89 -25.69 -58.79
CA ALA A 51 -33.14 -26.92 -58.54
C ALA A 51 -31.77 -26.65 -57.89
N PRO A 52 -31.20 -27.61 -57.13
CA PRO A 52 -29.89 -27.45 -56.51
C PRO A 52 -28.78 -27.63 -57.55
N ALA A 53 -27.98 -26.57 -57.75
CA ALA A 53 -26.69 -26.67 -58.41
C ALA A 53 -25.68 -27.36 -57.48
N GLN A 54 -25.10 -28.45 -57.95
CA GLN A 54 -23.93 -29.10 -57.34
C GLN A 54 -22.74 -28.14 -57.38
N TRP A 55 -22.21 -27.78 -56.21
CA TRP A 55 -20.92 -27.10 -56.10
C TRP A 55 -19.88 -28.05 -55.52
N GLN A 56 -18.85 -28.26 -56.33
CA GLN A 56 -17.68 -29.08 -56.05
C GLN A 56 -16.81 -28.41 -54.98
N ALA A 57 -16.30 -29.22 -54.05
CA ALA A 57 -15.31 -28.79 -53.07
C ALA A 57 -13.98 -28.41 -53.77
N PRO A 58 -13.35 -27.28 -53.42
CA PRO A 58 -12.01 -26.95 -53.90
C PRO A 58 -10.95 -27.86 -53.26
N PRO A 59 -9.85 -28.17 -53.99
CA PRO A 59 -8.85 -29.14 -53.54
C PRO A 59 -7.96 -28.57 -52.43
N ALA A 60 -7.55 -29.47 -51.52
CA ALA A 60 -6.59 -29.19 -50.45
C ALA A 60 -5.20 -28.80 -51.02
N PRO A 61 -4.50 -27.83 -50.42
CA PRO A 61 -3.14 -27.48 -50.84
C PRO A 61 -2.11 -28.56 -50.44
N PRO A 62 -1.04 -28.76 -51.23
CA PRO A 62 -0.06 -29.81 -51.02
C PRO A 62 0.87 -29.51 -49.84
N SER A 63 1.00 -30.47 -48.93
CA SER A 63 1.98 -30.50 -47.84
C SER A 63 3.40 -30.57 -48.38
N GLN A 64 4.23 -29.57 -48.07
CA GLN A 64 5.67 -29.61 -48.27
C GLN A 64 6.36 -30.48 -47.20
N PRO A 65 7.43 -31.21 -47.56
CA PRO A 65 8.19 -32.03 -46.61
C PRO A 65 9.21 -31.19 -45.82
N VAL A 66 9.22 -31.39 -44.50
CA VAL A 66 10.22 -30.85 -43.56
C VAL A 66 11.53 -31.65 -43.67
N PRO A 67 12.72 -31.01 -43.75
CA PRO A 67 13.99 -31.71 -43.78
C PRO A 67 14.45 -32.13 -42.37
N ALA A 68 14.99 -33.35 -42.27
CA ALA A 68 15.52 -33.95 -41.06
C ALA A 68 16.83 -33.28 -40.57
N PRO A 69 17.09 -33.24 -39.25
CA PRO A 69 18.33 -32.68 -38.70
C PRO A 69 19.53 -33.64 -38.85
N PRO A 70 20.77 -33.12 -38.98
CA PRO A 70 21.95 -33.92 -39.25
C PRO A 70 22.46 -34.65 -38.01
N SER A 71 22.80 -35.92 -38.21
CA SER A 71 23.41 -36.82 -37.23
C SER A 71 24.86 -36.43 -36.96
N GLN A 72 25.27 -36.35 -35.69
CA GLN A 72 26.67 -36.26 -35.26
C GLN A 72 27.15 -37.57 -34.61
N PRO A 73 28.46 -37.84 -34.66
CA PRO A 73 29.00 -39.20 -34.59
C PRO A 73 29.24 -39.71 -33.17
N VAL A 74 29.00 -41.01 -33.02
CA VAL A 74 29.27 -41.83 -31.84
C VAL A 74 30.79 -41.99 -31.66
N ALA A 75 31.31 -41.54 -30.51
CA ALA A 75 32.65 -41.89 -30.02
C ALA A 75 32.53 -42.90 -28.87
N ALA A 76 33.29 -43.98 -28.97
CA ALA A 76 33.34 -45.09 -28.03
C ALA A 76 33.97 -44.69 -26.67
N PRO A 77 33.56 -45.30 -25.54
CA PRO A 77 34.18 -45.09 -24.24
C PRO A 77 35.38 -46.03 -24.02
N PRO A 78 36.43 -45.60 -23.27
CA PRO A 78 37.45 -46.51 -22.80
C PRO A 78 37.00 -47.23 -21.52
N SER A 79 37.35 -48.50 -21.47
CA SER A 79 37.13 -49.46 -20.40
C SER A 79 38.13 -49.34 -19.24
N THR A 80 37.73 -49.94 -18.11
CA THR A 80 38.50 -50.46 -16.95
C THR A 80 38.52 -49.59 -15.67
N PRO A 81 38.84 -50.16 -14.49
CA PRO A 81 37.90 -50.87 -13.62
C PRO A 81 37.93 -50.31 -12.18
N HIS A 82 37.02 -50.73 -11.29
CA HIS A 82 37.34 -51.18 -9.91
C HIS A 82 36.13 -51.24 -8.97
N THR A 83 35.97 -52.44 -8.40
CA THR A 83 35.68 -52.73 -6.98
C THR A 83 34.38 -52.20 -6.38
N VAL A 84 33.36 -53.05 -6.43
CA VAL A 84 32.16 -52.97 -5.58
C VAL A 84 32.53 -53.39 -4.16
N ALA A 85 32.44 -52.46 -3.21
CA ALA A 85 32.27 -52.78 -1.80
C ALA A 85 30.80 -52.56 -1.45
N GLN A 86 30.12 -53.65 -1.05
CA GLN A 86 28.75 -53.62 -0.54
C GLN A 86 28.73 -52.94 0.84
N THR A 87 27.93 -51.89 0.98
CA THR A 87 27.43 -51.43 2.28
C THR A 87 25.91 -51.54 2.26
N GLN A 88 25.41 -52.42 3.11
CA GLN A 88 24.00 -52.69 3.35
C GLN A 88 23.31 -51.44 3.93
N SER A 89 22.22 -51.00 3.32
CA SER A 89 21.29 -50.03 3.90
C SER A 89 20.25 -50.76 4.74
N LEU A 90 20.11 -50.34 6.01
CA LEU A 90 19.05 -50.75 6.92
C LEU A 90 17.72 -50.04 6.54
N PRO A 91 16.56 -50.71 6.70
CA PRO A 91 15.27 -50.10 6.40
C PRO A 91 14.83 -49.15 7.52
N VAL A 92 14.45 -47.92 7.17
CA VAL A 92 13.79 -46.96 8.06
C VAL A 92 12.27 -47.17 7.97
N PRO A 93 11.53 -47.30 9.09
CA PRO A 93 10.09 -47.54 9.06
C PRO A 93 9.33 -46.25 8.69
N SER A 94 8.45 -46.37 7.69
CA SER A 94 7.51 -45.32 7.29
C SER A 94 6.34 -45.26 8.29
N VAL A 95 6.30 -44.21 9.12
CA VAL A 95 5.11 -43.84 9.88
C VAL A 95 4.51 -42.58 9.24
N ALA A 96 3.22 -42.64 8.90
CA ALA A 96 2.48 -41.53 8.29
C ALA A 96 2.36 -40.36 9.28
N ILE A 97 2.91 -39.20 8.92
CA ILE A 97 2.83 -37.95 9.68
C ILE A 97 1.83 -37.02 8.98
N ARG A 98 0.81 -36.53 9.71
CA ARG A 98 -0.19 -35.57 9.23
C ARG A 98 0.38 -34.14 9.18
N PRO A 99 0.02 -33.29 8.20
CA PRO A 99 0.64 -31.98 8.02
C PRO A 99 0.16 -30.94 9.06
N TYR A 100 1.08 -30.06 9.43
CA TYR A 100 1.01 -29.07 10.51
C TYR A 100 0.55 -27.70 10.01
N SER A 101 -0.43 -27.10 10.70
CA SER A 101 -0.60 -25.65 10.81
C SER A 101 0.04 -25.15 12.11
N SER A 102 0.26 -23.85 12.26
CA SER A 102 0.84 -23.14 13.42
C SER A 102 0.18 -23.40 14.80
N LEU A 103 -0.76 -24.34 14.92
CA LEU A 103 -1.61 -24.56 16.11
C LEU A 103 -1.29 -25.82 16.95
N ASN A 104 -0.27 -26.61 16.60
CA ASN A 104 -0.04 -27.92 17.24
C ASN A 104 0.68 -27.90 18.61
N MET A 105 1.00 -26.74 19.21
CA MET A 105 1.54 -26.70 20.59
C MET A 105 0.47 -26.84 21.69
N LEU A 106 -0.83 -26.74 21.38
CA LEU A 106 -1.91 -26.76 22.38
C LEU A 106 -2.68 -28.08 22.49
N ALA A 107 -2.43 -29.06 21.61
CA ALA A 107 -3.23 -30.29 21.54
C ALA A 107 -3.01 -31.28 22.70
N ASN A 108 -1.92 -31.15 23.47
CA ASN A 108 -1.61 -32.07 24.58
C ASN A 108 -2.36 -31.77 25.90
N ILE A 109 -3.15 -30.70 25.97
CA ILE A 109 -3.91 -30.34 27.18
C ILE A 109 -5.34 -30.93 27.18
N LEU A 110 -5.90 -31.31 26.03
CA LEU A 110 -7.31 -31.70 25.91
C LEU A 110 -7.60 -33.20 26.02
N ALA A 111 -6.60 -34.02 26.34
CA ALA A 111 -6.76 -35.48 26.35
C ALA A 111 -7.17 -36.09 27.70
N HIS A 112 -7.86 -35.39 28.60
CA HIS A 112 -8.43 -35.99 29.82
C HIS A 112 -9.84 -35.45 30.15
N GLN A 113 -10.84 -36.31 30.04
CA GLN A 113 -12.12 -36.27 30.77
C GLN A 113 -12.25 -37.60 31.55
N PRO A 114 -13.12 -37.75 32.58
CA PRO A 114 -14.27 -36.90 32.95
C PRO A 114 -14.44 -36.60 34.46
N SER A 115 -15.22 -35.56 34.82
CA SER A 115 -16.43 -35.66 35.68
C SER A 115 -16.94 -34.31 36.23
N SER A 116 -18.22 -34.04 35.97
CA SER A 116 -19.23 -33.31 36.77
C SER A 116 -19.06 -31.85 37.24
N SER A 117 -20.08 -31.07 36.84
CA SER A 117 -20.83 -30.04 37.59
C SER A 117 -20.26 -28.64 37.88
N SER A 118 -20.94 -27.68 37.24
CA SER A 118 -21.50 -26.45 37.80
C SER A 118 -20.66 -25.17 37.85
N THR A 119 -21.29 -24.13 37.28
CA THR A 119 -21.32 -22.71 37.66
C THR A 119 -20.11 -21.83 37.36
N PHE A 120 -20.34 -20.88 36.44
CA PHE A 120 -19.60 -19.62 36.25
C PHE A 120 -19.36 -18.90 37.59
N PRO A 121 -18.22 -18.20 37.80
CA PRO A 121 -18.03 -16.86 37.20
C PRO A 121 -16.60 -16.44 36.82
N ALA A 122 -16.57 -15.39 35.97
CA ALA A 122 -15.64 -14.25 35.89
C ALA A 122 -14.10 -14.44 35.70
N GLN A 123 -13.61 -13.78 34.64
CA GLN A 123 -12.32 -13.08 34.47
C GLN A 123 -11.07 -13.76 35.07
N THR A 124 -10.28 -14.40 34.22
CA THR A 124 -8.98 -15.00 34.56
C THR A 124 -7.86 -13.97 34.54
N THR A 125 -7.43 -13.59 35.73
CA THR A 125 -6.07 -13.44 36.35
C THR A 125 -4.77 -13.70 35.56
N ILE A 126 -4.77 -13.85 34.23
CA ILE A 126 -3.57 -14.17 33.43
C ILE A 126 -2.78 -12.89 33.05
N SER A 127 -3.41 -11.71 33.12
CA SER A 127 -2.74 -10.45 32.77
C SER A 127 -1.80 -9.87 33.85
N ARG A 128 -1.83 -10.38 35.10
CA ARG A 128 -0.92 -9.89 36.17
C ARG A 128 0.39 -10.65 36.29
N ALA A 129 0.47 -11.90 35.82
CA ALA A 129 1.67 -12.73 36.01
C ALA A 129 2.85 -12.32 35.10
N ASN A 130 2.61 -11.57 34.03
CA ASN A 130 3.66 -11.11 33.12
C ASN A 130 4.25 -9.74 33.51
N GLN A 131 3.61 -8.98 34.41
CA GLN A 131 4.11 -7.67 34.84
C GLN A 131 5.18 -7.80 35.95
N ASP A 132 5.02 -8.76 36.87
CA ASP A 132 5.87 -8.85 38.07
C ASP A 132 7.26 -9.49 37.83
N CYS A 133 7.55 -10.03 36.64
CA CYS A 133 8.80 -10.72 36.37
C CYS A 133 9.90 -9.83 35.72
N LEU A 134 9.60 -8.57 35.42
CA LEU A 134 10.50 -7.64 34.73
C LEU A 134 11.26 -6.66 35.67
N GLU A 135 10.90 -6.54 36.95
CA GLU A 135 11.45 -5.50 37.83
C GLU A 135 12.76 -5.86 38.58
N HIS A 136 13.38 -7.03 38.35
CA HIS A 136 14.52 -7.50 39.18
C HIS A 136 15.84 -7.82 38.46
N SER A 137 16.06 -7.35 37.24
CA SER A 137 17.33 -7.58 36.51
C SER A 137 18.11 -6.30 36.21
N GLY A 138 18.38 -5.49 37.24
CA GLY A 138 19.15 -4.25 37.11
C GLY A 138 20.09 -3.99 38.28
N SER A 139 21.11 -4.83 38.48
CA SER A 139 22.24 -4.48 39.36
C SER A 139 23.49 -5.32 39.06
N SER A 140 24.64 -4.64 39.03
CA SER A 140 26.02 -5.15 38.96
C SER A 140 26.56 -5.40 37.54
N GLY A 141 27.70 -4.86 37.09
CA GLY A 141 28.72 -4.03 37.73
C GLY A 141 29.85 -3.73 36.74
N ASP A 142 30.59 -2.66 37.02
CA ASP A 142 31.77 -2.15 36.31
C ASP A 142 32.83 -3.21 36.00
N SER A 143 33.51 -3.09 34.84
CA SER A 143 34.95 -3.29 34.70
C SER A 143 35.46 -2.88 33.31
N SER A 144 36.25 -1.80 33.28
CA SER A 144 37.06 -1.38 32.15
C SER A 144 38.06 -2.46 31.73
N LEU A 145 38.36 -2.59 30.43
CA LEU A 145 39.73 -2.81 29.94
C LEU A 145 39.80 -2.52 28.44
N THR A 146 40.67 -1.56 28.12
CA THR A 146 41.04 -1.12 26.78
C THR A 146 41.92 -2.16 26.09
N SER A 147 41.60 -2.55 24.85
CA SER A 147 42.62 -3.09 23.94
C SER A 147 42.38 -2.64 22.50
N GLU A 148 43.32 -1.85 21.99
CA GLU A 148 43.39 -1.44 20.59
C GLU A 148 43.73 -2.65 19.72
N ARG A 149 42.85 -2.99 18.77
CA ARG A 149 43.19 -3.88 17.65
C ARG A 149 42.91 -3.21 16.32
N LYS A 150 43.99 -2.69 15.71
CA LYS A 150 44.06 -2.27 14.30
C LYS A 150 43.71 -3.47 13.40
N LYS A 151 42.52 -3.46 12.80
CA LYS A 151 42.11 -4.36 11.71
C LYS A 151 42.29 -3.66 10.36
N THR A 152 43.21 -4.17 9.54
CA THR A 152 43.37 -3.82 8.13
C THR A 152 42.27 -4.49 7.30
N ARG A 153 41.26 -3.73 6.89
CA ARG A 153 40.20 -4.17 5.96
C ARG A 153 40.75 -4.25 4.53
N LYS A 154 40.79 -5.44 3.93
CA LYS A 154 40.91 -5.62 2.47
C LYS A 154 39.50 -5.61 1.87
N ARG A 155 39.26 -4.70 0.92
CA ARG A 155 37.99 -4.59 0.15
C ARG A 155 37.86 -5.80 -0.80
N SER A 156 36.81 -6.59 -0.64
CA SER A 156 36.36 -7.55 -1.64
C SER A 156 35.70 -6.81 -2.81
N LYS A 157 35.90 -7.33 -4.04
CA LYS A 157 35.33 -6.79 -5.27
C LYS A 157 33.86 -7.21 -5.37
N GLN A 158 32.96 -6.23 -5.28
CA GLN A 158 31.52 -6.41 -5.50
C GLN A 158 31.23 -6.45 -7.01
N ALA A 159 30.28 -7.28 -7.45
CA ALA A 159 29.84 -7.38 -8.83
C ALA A 159 29.22 -6.04 -9.31
N PRO A 160 29.27 -5.72 -10.62
CA PRO A 160 28.82 -4.44 -11.15
C PRO A 160 27.29 -4.35 -11.13
N ALA A 161 26.72 -3.78 -10.07
CA ALA A 161 25.36 -3.23 -10.10
C ALA A 161 25.37 -1.93 -10.92
N LEU A 162 24.26 -1.63 -11.62
CA LEU A 162 24.01 -0.30 -12.21
C LEU A 162 24.26 0.73 -11.11
N GLN A 163 25.37 1.48 -11.23
CA GLN A 163 25.72 2.49 -10.23
C GLN A 163 24.65 3.57 -10.32
N GLU A 164 23.77 3.63 -9.32
CA GLU A 164 23.00 4.85 -9.07
C GLU A 164 24.00 6.00 -9.02
N THR A 165 23.86 6.93 -9.96
CA THR A 165 24.65 8.15 -9.97
C THR A 165 24.36 8.88 -8.68
N MET A 166 25.28 8.76 -7.73
CA MET A 166 25.20 9.45 -6.45
C MET A 166 25.01 10.94 -6.74
N PRO A 167 23.97 11.58 -6.19
CA PRO A 167 23.75 12.99 -6.40
C PRO A 167 24.96 13.77 -5.89
N THR A 168 25.32 14.84 -6.60
CA THR A 168 26.46 15.69 -6.24
C THR A 168 25.98 17.12 -6.00
N ILE A 169 26.60 17.81 -5.05
CA ILE A 169 26.26 19.21 -4.74
C ILE A 169 26.40 20.11 -5.98
N ASN A 170 27.34 19.81 -6.88
CA ASN A 170 27.52 20.59 -8.11
C ASN A 170 26.29 20.56 -9.03
N GLN A 171 25.42 19.55 -8.92
CA GLN A 171 24.17 19.51 -9.69
C GLN A 171 23.19 20.60 -9.25
N THR A 172 23.29 21.11 -8.02
CA THR A 172 22.42 22.17 -7.50
C THR A 172 22.90 23.58 -7.85
N LEU A 173 24.08 23.69 -8.47
CA LEU A 173 24.72 24.96 -8.81
C LEU A 173 24.54 25.26 -10.30
N ASN A 174 24.10 26.48 -10.58
CA ASN A 174 23.99 27.01 -11.93
C ASN A 174 24.89 28.24 -12.09
N THR A 175 25.14 28.65 -13.33
CA THR A 175 25.81 29.90 -13.65
C THR A 175 24.78 30.84 -14.27
N ALA A 176 24.51 31.97 -13.60
CA ALA A 176 23.63 33.01 -14.14
C ALA A 176 24.25 33.70 -15.36
N GLU A 177 23.45 34.47 -16.11
CA GLU A 177 23.91 35.16 -17.34
C GLU A 177 25.08 36.12 -17.11
N ASN A 178 25.20 36.67 -15.90
CA ASN A 178 26.29 37.56 -15.48
C ASN A 178 27.57 36.80 -15.06
N GLY A 179 27.58 35.46 -15.15
CA GLY A 179 28.69 34.61 -14.72
C GLY A 179 28.73 34.30 -13.22
N GLU A 180 27.77 34.82 -12.43
CA GLU A 180 27.68 34.53 -11.00
C GLU A 180 27.19 33.10 -10.76
N VAL A 181 27.78 32.41 -9.78
CA VAL A 181 27.33 31.08 -9.38
C VAL A 181 26.12 31.21 -8.46
N VAL A 182 25.02 30.58 -8.86
CA VAL A 182 23.75 30.58 -8.15
C VAL A 182 23.36 29.17 -7.74
N VAL A 183 22.51 29.05 -6.73
CA VAL A 183 21.99 27.78 -6.22
C VAL A 183 20.47 27.79 -6.26
N ASN A 184 19.87 26.66 -6.63
CA ASN A 184 18.42 26.44 -6.45
C ASN A 184 18.20 25.83 -5.07
N LEU A 185 17.50 26.56 -4.20
CA LEU A 185 17.24 26.14 -2.82
C LEU A 185 15.83 25.56 -2.67
N GLU A 186 15.74 24.53 -1.84
CA GLU A 186 14.50 24.09 -1.23
C GLU A 186 14.62 24.25 0.29
N VAL A 187 13.89 25.20 0.85
CA VAL A 187 14.02 25.57 2.26
C VAL A 187 12.89 24.97 3.07
N LEU A 188 13.23 24.23 4.13
CA LEU A 188 12.29 23.58 5.03
C LEU A 188 12.38 24.23 6.42
N VAL A 189 11.34 24.93 6.85
CA VAL A 189 11.25 25.57 8.17
C VAL A 189 10.47 24.65 9.12
N CYS A 190 11.19 23.91 9.96
CA CYS A 190 10.60 22.97 10.91
C CYS A 190 9.92 23.70 12.08
N PHE A 191 8.88 23.09 12.66
CA PHE A 191 8.26 23.56 13.89
C PHE A 191 9.26 23.61 15.05
N ALA A 192 9.01 24.47 16.03
CA ALA A 192 9.78 24.45 17.26
C ALA A 192 9.65 23.09 17.95
N MET A 193 10.77 22.56 18.44
CA MET A 193 10.72 21.31 19.19
C MET A 193 9.93 21.52 20.49
N PRO A 194 9.01 20.60 20.84
CA PRO A 194 8.18 20.71 22.05
C PRO A 194 9.02 20.91 23.32
N ILE A 195 8.44 21.42 24.41
CA ILE A 195 9.18 21.53 25.68
C ILE A 195 9.57 20.12 26.17
N LEU A 196 10.71 19.99 26.87
CA LEU A 196 11.24 18.72 27.36
C LEU A 196 10.21 17.86 28.12
N LEU A 197 9.32 18.49 28.89
CA LEU A 197 8.25 17.80 29.62
C LEU A 197 7.34 17.04 28.64
N ASN A 198 6.78 17.76 27.66
CA ASN A 198 5.93 17.16 26.62
C ASN A 198 6.67 16.09 25.82
N ARG A 199 7.99 16.22 25.62
CA ARG A 199 8.77 15.21 24.90
C ARG A 199 8.81 13.88 25.65
N LYS A 200 8.98 13.93 26.97
CA LYS A 200 9.01 12.72 27.79
C LYS A 200 7.65 12.06 27.86
N ASP A 201 6.61 12.85 28.13
CA ASP A 201 5.25 12.34 28.28
C ASP A 201 4.74 11.68 26.98
N LEU A 202 5.11 12.25 25.83
CA LEU A 202 4.60 11.84 24.52
C LEU A 202 5.59 10.98 23.70
N GLY A 203 6.70 10.54 24.29
CA GLY A 203 7.72 9.74 23.60
C GLY A 203 8.35 10.46 22.39
N LEU A 204 8.42 11.79 22.40
CA LEU A 204 8.89 12.58 21.26
C LEU A 204 10.41 12.69 21.21
N PRO A 205 10.97 12.87 20.01
CA PRO A 205 12.40 13.08 19.79
C PRO A 205 13.01 14.17 20.68
N HIS A 206 14.24 13.97 21.14
CA HIS A 206 15.00 15.01 21.84
C HIS A 206 15.66 16.06 20.92
N LEU A 207 15.81 15.74 19.63
CA LEU A 207 16.50 16.55 18.64
C LEU A 207 15.68 16.64 17.35
N PHE A 208 16.04 17.55 16.46
CA PHE A 208 15.46 17.56 15.11
C PHE A 208 15.99 16.36 14.31
N TYR A 209 15.17 15.83 13.42
CA TYR A 209 15.53 14.72 12.55
C TYR A 209 15.33 15.10 11.09
N HIS A 210 16.22 14.59 10.24
CA HIS A 210 15.99 14.57 8.80
C HIS A 210 15.17 13.32 8.48
N TYR A 211 13.85 13.50 8.36
CA TYR A 211 12.92 12.44 7.98
C TYR A 211 13.36 11.81 6.67
N LYS A 212 13.40 10.47 6.64
CA LYS A 212 13.76 9.74 5.42
C LYS A 212 12.56 9.06 4.82
N ARG A 213 11.75 8.40 5.65
CA ARG A 213 10.58 7.65 5.20
C ARG A 213 9.41 8.58 4.92
N HIS A 214 9.20 9.56 5.79
CA HIS A 214 8.05 10.45 5.74
C HIS A 214 8.45 11.86 5.31
N MET A 215 9.55 12.03 4.56
CA MET A 215 9.99 13.33 4.06
C MET A 215 8.93 13.98 3.16
N LEU A 216 8.32 13.21 2.25
CA LEU A 216 7.27 13.71 1.36
C LEU A 216 6.03 14.17 2.15
N PRO A 217 5.45 13.33 3.04
CA PRO A 217 4.42 13.76 4.00
C PRO A 217 4.76 15.03 4.77
N PHE A 218 5.95 15.08 5.36
CA PHE A 218 6.41 16.21 6.16
C PHE A 218 6.52 17.47 5.32
N LYS A 219 7.08 17.37 4.10
CA LYS A 219 7.20 18.48 3.17
C LYS A 219 5.83 19.01 2.73
N ALA A 220 4.90 18.12 2.38
CA ALA A 220 3.54 18.50 2.00
C ALA A 220 2.84 19.26 3.14
N LEU A 221 3.00 18.79 4.37
CA LEU A 221 2.51 19.47 5.56
C LEU A 221 3.16 20.85 5.74
N LEU A 222 4.49 20.96 5.65
CA LEU A 222 5.19 22.25 5.72
C LEU A 222 4.75 23.19 4.59
N GLU A 223 4.56 22.70 3.37
CA GLU A 223 4.10 23.48 2.23
C GLU A 223 2.69 24.05 2.45
N SER A 224 1.76 23.22 2.97
CA SER A 224 0.40 23.66 3.30
C SER A 224 0.33 24.75 4.38
N LEU A 225 1.38 24.85 5.21
CA LEU A 225 1.54 25.88 6.24
C LEU A 225 2.43 27.06 5.82
N GLY A 226 2.92 27.06 4.57
CA GLY A 226 3.85 28.07 4.08
C GLY A 226 5.20 28.07 4.82
N LEU A 227 5.67 26.88 5.20
CA LEU A 227 6.97 26.62 5.82
C LEU A 227 7.96 25.90 4.88
N CYS A 228 7.51 25.48 3.69
CA CYS A 228 8.36 24.97 2.62
C CYS A 228 8.44 26.02 1.49
N HIS A 229 9.65 26.39 1.09
CA HIS A 229 9.87 27.43 0.07
C HIS A 229 10.88 26.97 -0.99
N ILE A 230 10.54 27.17 -2.26
CA ILE A 230 11.43 26.95 -3.38
C ILE A 230 11.96 28.30 -3.84
N LEU A 231 13.29 28.46 -3.86
CA LEU A 231 13.97 29.69 -4.23
C LEU A 231 15.00 29.38 -5.32
N ASP A 232 14.70 29.73 -6.56
CA ASP A 232 15.57 29.44 -7.69
C ASP A 232 16.60 30.57 -7.92
N ASN A 233 17.77 30.20 -8.42
CA ASN A 233 18.85 31.10 -8.82
C ASN A 233 19.32 32.09 -7.73
N ILE A 234 19.45 31.64 -6.49
CA ILE A 234 19.96 32.48 -5.40
C ILE A 234 21.49 32.60 -5.48
N PRO A 235 22.07 33.81 -5.52
CA PRO A 235 23.52 33.97 -5.52
C PRO A 235 24.19 33.33 -4.31
N LEU A 236 25.30 32.61 -4.52
CA LEU A 236 26.08 32.03 -3.41
C LEU A 236 26.66 33.09 -2.45
N SER A 237 26.80 34.33 -2.94
CA SER A 237 27.19 35.51 -2.18
C SER A 237 26.13 36.01 -1.18
N THR A 238 24.89 35.50 -1.27
CA THR A 238 23.79 35.88 -0.38
C THR A 238 24.12 35.52 1.06
N ARG A 239 23.96 36.49 1.97
CA ARG A 239 24.15 36.27 3.40
C ARG A 239 23.02 35.41 3.96
N VAL A 240 23.37 34.42 4.76
CA VAL A 240 22.40 33.50 5.39
C VAL A 240 21.41 34.27 6.26
N HIS A 241 21.87 35.32 6.94
CA HIS A 241 21.02 36.18 7.74
C HIS A 241 19.94 36.93 6.92
N ASP A 242 20.27 37.38 5.71
CA ASP A 242 19.30 38.07 4.85
C ASP A 242 18.29 37.08 4.28
N LEU A 243 18.72 35.86 3.97
CA LEU A 243 17.83 34.74 3.65
C LEU A 243 16.89 34.44 4.83
N MET A 244 17.40 34.35 6.06
CA MET A 244 16.56 34.10 7.25
C MET A 244 15.50 35.19 7.44
N LYS A 245 15.86 36.47 7.28
CA LYS A 245 14.89 37.58 7.31
C LYS A 245 13.81 37.43 6.23
N HIS A 246 14.22 37.05 5.03
CA HIS A 246 13.30 36.81 3.92
C HIS A 246 12.32 35.68 4.25
N LEU A 247 12.81 34.56 4.79
CA LEU A 247 12.00 33.41 5.19
C LEU A 247 11.00 33.77 6.29
N VAL A 248 11.42 34.51 7.33
CA VAL A 248 10.50 34.99 8.38
C VAL A 248 9.35 35.80 7.78
N ASN A 249 9.64 36.68 6.82
CA ASN A 249 8.61 37.45 6.12
C ASN A 249 7.67 36.54 5.30
N LEU A 250 8.21 35.52 4.62
CA LEU A 250 7.39 34.54 3.88
C LEU A 250 6.47 33.75 4.82
N CYS A 251 6.99 33.24 5.94
CA CYS A 251 6.18 32.52 6.94
C CYS A 251 5.11 33.45 7.56
N THR A 252 5.44 34.69 7.88
CA THR A 252 4.46 35.67 8.40
C THR A 252 3.37 35.98 7.37
N LYS A 253 3.71 36.09 6.09
CA LYS A 253 2.71 36.24 5.02
C LYS A 253 1.81 35.01 4.87
N ALA A 254 2.30 33.83 5.21
CA ALA A 254 1.52 32.59 5.24
C ALA A 254 0.64 32.44 6.49
N GLY A 255 0.64 33.41 7.41
CA GLY A 255 -0.18 33.38 8.62
C GLY A 255 0.51 32.83 9.87
N VAL A 256 1.85 32.70 9.85
CA VAL A 256 2.65 32.32 11.02
C VAL A 256 2.97 33.54 11.87
N HIS A 257 2.47 33.55 13.11
CA HIS A 257 2.73 34.62 14.08
C HIS A 257 3.82 34.19 15.05
N PHE A 258 5.00 34.80 14.88
CA PHE A 258 6.10 34.60 15.81
C PHE A 258 5.86 35.46 17.06
N PRO A 259 6.01 34.91 18.28
CA PRO A 259 5.87 35.69 19.49
C PRO A 259 6.91 36.79 19.52
N SER A 260 6.52 37.97 20.01
CA SER A 260 7.44 39.05 20.32
C SER A 260 8.38 38.57 21.42
N THR A 261 9.54 38.00 21.06
CA THR A 261 10.50 37.47 22.03
C THR A 261 10.82 38.56 23.05
N PRO A 262 10.38 38.44 24.31
CA PRO A 262 10.61 39.48 25.28
C PRO A 262 12.09 39.46 25.67
N GLY A 263 12.85 40.38 25.07
CA GLY A 263 13.91 41.09 25.77
C GLY A 263 15.02 40.27 26.43
N ARG A 264 15.34 39.05 26.00
CA ARG A 264 16.72 38.58 26.16
C ARG A 264 17.56 39.33 25.13
N GLN A 265 17.85 40.60 25.43
CA GLN A 265 18.90 41.39 24.78
C GLN A 265 20.22 40.65 25.01
N SER A 266 20.46 39.61 24.21
CA SER A 266 21.75 38.98 24.15
C SER A 266 22.71 40.04 23.66
N ILE A 267 23.63 40.44 24.55
CA ILE A 267 24.62 41.49 24.33
C ILE A 267 25.59 41.11 23.18
N PHE A 268 25.46 39.91 22.63
CA PHE A 268 26.45 39.29 21.75
C PHE A 268 26.05 39.07 20.28
N SER A 269 24.88 39.48 19.78
CA SER A 269 24.64 39.70 18.33
C SER A 269 23.20 40.09 18.01
N SER A 270 23.02 40.89 16.94
CA SER A 270 21.73 41.18 16.28
C SER A 270 20.97 39.94 15.78
N GLN A 271 21.60 38.76 15.81
CA GLN A 271 21.08 37.48 15.34
C GLN A 271 20.30 36.70 16.41
N ALA A 272 20.40 37.13 17.68
CA ALA A 272 19.57 36.62 18.77
C ALA A 272 18.08 36.99 18.59
N LEU A 273 17.73 37.79 17.59
CA LEU A 273 16.39 38.36 17.41
C LEU A 273 15.53 37.66 16.35
N LEU A 274 16.11 36.86 15.44
CA LEU A 274 15.29 36.17 14.45
C LEU A 274 14.58 34.97 15.09
N PRO A 275 13.28 34.74 14.77
CA PRO A 275 12.48 33.68 15.38
C PRO A 275 12.76 32.28 14.80
N ILE A 276 13.66 32.18 13.82
CA ILE A 276 14.13 30.92 13.24
C ILE A 276 15.64 30.75 13.42
N GLU A 277 16.11 29.52 13.37
CA GLU A 277 17.53 29.17 13.41
C GLU A 277 17.90 28.16 12.32
N LEU A 278 19.13 28.25 11.82
CA LEU A 278 19.67 27.32 10.83
C LEU A 278 19.99 25.97 11.51
N LEU A 279 19.59 24.87 10.89
CA LEU A 279 19.91 23.53 11.33
C LEU A 279 21.09 22.94 10.55
N ALA A 280 21.94 22.20 11.23
CA ALA A 280 23.06 21.44 10.65
C ALA A 280 22.97 19.96 11.02
N PHE A 281 23.48 19.09 10.16
CA PHE A 281 23.63 17.67 10.49
C PHE A 281 24.69 17.46 11.57
N THR A 282 24.37 16.58 12.51
CA THR A 282 25.35 16.04 13.45
C THR A 282 26.14 14.91 12.81
N SER A 283 27.36 14.66 13.30
CA SER A 283 28.15 13.48 12.93
C SER A 283 28.32 13.25 11.42
N ASN A 284 28.46 14.32 10.63
CA ASN A 284 28.49 14.27 9.16
C ASN A 284 27.29 13.54 8.53
N GLY A 285 26.13 13.64 9.18
CA GLY A 285 24.89 12.93 8.80
C GLY A 285 25.05 11.42 8.76
N HIS A 286 26.04 10.88 9.49
CA HIS A 286 26.15 9.45 9.73
C HIS A 286 25.07 9.02 10.73
N ILE A 287 24.39 7.95 10.34
CA ILE A 287 23.50 7.15 11.15
C ILE A 287 24.40 6.40 12.15
N ASN A 288 24.22 6.66 13.44
CA ASN A 288 24.94 5.91 14.49
C ASN A 288 24.21 4.57 14.72
N ASN A 289 24.85 3.57 15.32
CA ASN A 289 24.23 2.24 15.49
C ASN A 289 22.88 2.28 16.24
N ASN A 290 22.70 3.25 17.14
CA ASN A 290 21.46 3.43 17.90
C ASN A 290 20.48 4.41 17.21
N ALA A 291 20.88 5.05 16.12
CA ALA A 291 20.11 6.10 15.46
C ALA A 291 20.03 5.84 13.95
N LYS A 292 18.92 5.27 13.47
CA LYS A 292 18.57 4.99 12.05
C LYS A 292 18.35 6.27 11.21
N THR A 293 18.15 7.45 11.83
CA THR A 293 17.89 8.73 11.14
C THR A 293 18.93 9.81 11.44
N PRO A 294 19.37 10.59 10.43
CA PRO A 294 20.31 11.69 10.66
C PRO A 294 19.70 12.77 11.55
N ARG A 295 20.43 13.16 12.60
CA ARG A 295 20.01 14.21 13.53
C ARG A 295 20.48 15.59 13.09
N LEU A 296 19.62 16.57 13.30
CA LEU A 296 19.83 17.99 13.04
C LEU A 296 19.93 18.77 14.36
N ILE A 297 20.81 19.77 14.39
CA ILE A 297 21.01 20.68 15.54
C ILE A 297 21.04 22.13 15.11
N GLY A 298 20.52 23.01 15.96
CA GLY A 298 20.65 24.46 15.79
C GLY A 298 22.12 24.87 15.69
N THR A 299 22.43 25.71 14.71
CA THR A 299 23.78 26.21 14.46
C THR A 299 23.80 27.73 14.52
N PHE A 300 24.86 28.28 15.12
CA PHE A 300 25.14 29.70 15.10
C PHE A 300 25.53 30.14 13.68
N VAL A 301 24.82 31.12 13.15
CA VAL A 301 25.10 31.76 11.85
C VAL A 301 25.90 33.01 12.14
N SER A 302 27.10 33.21 11.58
CA SER A 302 27.82 34.48 11.74
C SER A 302 27.26 35.55 10.78
N ASN A 303 27.47 36.85 11.09
CA ASN A 303 26.90 37.95 10.28
C ASN A 303 27.44 38.00 8.84
N ASP A 304 28.62 37.42 8.63
CA ASP A 304 29.33 37.29 7.38
C ASP A 304 29.12 35.93 6.69
N MET A 305 28.40 34.99 7.32
CA MET A 305 28.13 33.69 6.73
C MET A 305 27.26 33.84 5.47
N THR A 306 27.74 33.25 4.38
CA THR A 306 27.09 33.24 3.06
C THR A 306 26.58 31.84 2.71
N LEU A 307 25.76 31.75 1.66
CA LEU A 307 25.35 30.45 1.11
C LEU A 307 26.53 29.63 0.58
N ALA A 308 27.59 30.28 0.08
CA ALA A 308 28.82 29.60 -0.29
C ALA A 308 29.39 28.78 0.90
N ASP A 309 29.42 29.37 2.09
CA ASP A 309 29.92 28.70 3.30
C ASP A 309 29.09 27.45 3.66
N ILE A 310 27.78 27.50 3.43
CA ILE A 310 26.89 26.35 3.66
C ILE A 310 27.10 25.26 2.59
N VAL A 311 27.06 25.64 1.31
CA VAL A 311 27.14 24.71 0.18
C VAL A 311 28.49 23.98 0.12
N TYR A 312 29.58 24.63 0.54
CA TYR A 312 30.91 24.02 0.56
C TYR A 312 31.23 23.26 1.86
N ASP A 313 30.47 23.45 2.94
CA ASP A 313 30.62 22.67 4.18
C ASP A 313 29.91 21.30 4.06
N THR A 314 30.62 20.38 3.42
CA THR A 314 30.21 18.97 3.23
C THR A 314 30.13 18.15 4.51
N ARG A 315 30.60 18.69 5.65
CA ARG A 315 30.57 17.99 6.95
C ARG A 315 29.31 18.29 7.72
N ARG A 316 28.77 19.50 7.62
CA ARG A 316 27.65 19.93 8.47
C ARG A 316 26.38 20.18 7.69
N PHE A 317 26.47 20.67 6.46
CA PHE A 317 25.30 21.11 5.70
C PHE A 317 25.19 20.38 4.37
N ALA A 318 26.26 20.33 3.57
CA ALA A 318 26.25 19.84 2.20
C ALA A 318 26.50 18.32 2.07
N ILE A 319 25.74 17.51 2.81
CA ILE A 319 25.83 16.05 2.73
C ILE A 319 24.95 15.57 1.58
N ALA A 320 25.52 15.44 0.38
CA ALA A 320 24.78 15.32 -0.88
C ALA A 320 23.61 14.32 -0.88
N ARG A 321 23.79 13.15 -0.26
CA ARG A 321 22.74 12.12 -0.14
C ARG A 321 21.47 12.54 0.61
N HIS A 322 21.55 13.59 1.44
CA HIS A 322 20.44 14.08 2.27
C HIS A 322 19.92 15.44 1.81
N VAL A 323 20.72 16.21 1.06
CA VAL A 323 20.37 17.60 0.72
C VAL A 323 20.22 17.88 -0.77
N VAL A 324 20.43 16.90 -1.65
CA VAL A 324 20.19 17.09 -3.09
C VAL A 324 18.90 16.39 -3.48
N THR A 325 17.91 17.15 -3.94
CA THR A 325 16.65 16.58 -4.45
C THR A 325 16.84 15.98 -5.84
N PRO A 326 15.93 15.09 -6.29
CA PRO A 326 15.91 14.61 -7.67
C PRO A 326 15.81 15.74 -8.71
N GLN A 327 15.22 16.89 -8.35
CA GLN A 327 15.13 18.08 -9.19
C GLN A 327 16.38 18.97 -9.10
N SER A 328 17.48 18.45 -8.56
CA SER A 328 18.75 19.17 -8.42
C SER A 328 18.61 20.46 -7.60
N ARG A 329 17.83 20.43 -6.51
CA ARG A 329 17.77 21.53 -5.52
C ARG A 329 18.53 21.18 -4.26
N PHE A 330 19.12 22.19 -3.63
CA PHE A 330 19.81 22.06 -2.34
C PHE A 330 18.82 22.31 -1.20
N ILE A 331 18.61 21.29 -0.35
CA ILE A 331 17.72 21.36 0.81
C ILE A 331 18.43 22.09 1.96
N LEU A 332 17.78 23.10 2.51
CA LEU A 332 18.27 23.87 3.66
C LEU A 332 17.24 23.81 4.79
N HIS A 333 17.66 23.35 5.97
CA HIS A 333 16.78 23.16 7.10
C HIS A 333 16.87 24.33 8.09
N PHE A 334 15.73 24.87 8.48
CA PHE A 334 15.60 25.81 9.58
C PHE A 334 14.65 25.24 10.64
N ALA A 335 14.68 25.80 11.84
CA ALA A 335 13.68 25.54 12.88
C ALA A 335 13.17 26.85 13.46
N ILE A 336 11.90 26.85 13.82
CA ILE A 336 11.30 27.90 14.65
C ILE A 336 11.84 27.75 16.07
N ARG A 337 12.23 28.86 16.70
CA ARG A 337 12.85 28.85 18.04
C ARG A 337 11.83 28.73 19.17
N SER A 338 10.68 29.36 19.02
CA SER A 338 9.67 29.43 20.08
C SER A 338 8.53 28.43 19.84
N ASN A 339 8.21 27.67 20.88
CA ASN A 339 7.01 26.83 20.93
C ASN A 339 5.73 27.64 21.14
N GLU A 340 5.83 28.95 21.34
CA GLU A 340 4.69 29.87 21.42
C GLU A 340 4.29 30.45 20.05
N THR A 341 4.94 30.01 18.96
CA THR A 341 4.53 30.38 17.60
C THR A 341 3.11 29.91 17.32
N ILE A 342 2.30 30.83 16.81
CA ILE A 342 0.89 30.62 16.51
C ILE A 342 0.74 30.44 15.01
N PHE A 343 0.03 29.40 14.62
CA PHE A 343 -0.32 29.10 13.23
C PHE A 343 -1.82 29.30 13.06
N ASN A 344 -2.24 30.15 12.13
CA ASN A 344 -3.63 30.23 11.72
C ASN A 344 -3.89 29.14 10.68
N ALA A 345 -4.34 27.98 11.13
CA ALA A 345 -4.56 26.82 10.26
C ALA A 345 -5.80 26.04 10.67
N ASN A 346 -6.24 25.16 9.78
CA ASN A 346 -7.32 24.22 10.04
C ASN A 346 -6.68 22.83 10.19
N PRO A 347 -6.60 22.27 11.42
CA PRO A 347 -5.96 20.98 11.68
C PRO A 347 -6.55 19.83 10.88
N TYR A 348 -7.86 19.85 10.64
CA TYR A 348 -8.55 18.85 9.84
C TYR A 348 -8.05 18.79 8.40
N LYS A 349 -7.88 19.95 7.76
CA LYS A 349 -7.28 20.04 6.41
C LYS A 349 -5.82 19.59 6.37
N LEU A 350 -5.13 19.62 7.51
CA LEU A 350 -3.74 19.18 7.67
C LEU A 350 -3.61 17.71 8.10
N GLY A 351 -4.71 17.01 8.38
CA GLY A 351 -4.66 15.66 8.96
C GLY A 351 -4.01 15.65 10.36
N LEU A 352 -4.12 16.74 11.11
CA LEU A 352 -3.50 16.90 12.44
C LEU A 352 -4.53 16.97 13.59
N GLY A 353 -5.82 16.81 13.30
CA GLY A 353 -6.90 16.81 14.28
C GLY A 353 -8.29 16.87 13.63
N PRO A 354 -9.38 16.67 14.40
CA PRO A 354 -10.74 16.58 13.87
C PRO A 354 -11.40 17.95 13.58
N GLU A 355 -10.79 19.05 13.98
CA GLU A 355 -11.42 20.37 13.95
C GLU A 355 -11.37 21.03 12.57
N ASP A 356 -12.53 21.19 11.93
CA ASP A 356 -12.70 21.87 10.65
C ASP A 356 -12.92 23.39 10.78
N ALA A 357 -12.10 24.05 11.60
CA ALA A 357 -12.10 25.50 11.74
C ALA A 357 -10.68 26.04 11.64
N SER A 358 -10.49 27.08 10.82
CA SER A 358 -9.22 27.79 10.78
C SER A 358 -9.10 28.68 12.02
N ARG A 359 -8.28 28.28 12.98
CA ARG A 359 -8.09 29.00 14.25
C ARG A 359 -6.61 29.09 14.61
N PRO A 360 -6.22 29.96 15.56
CA PRO A 360 -4.83 30.03 16.01
C PRO A 360 -4.43 28.76 16.79
N HIS A 361 -3.37 28.08 16.36
CA HIS A 361 -2.84 26.88 17.02
C HIS A 361 -1.38 27.06 17.44
N ARG A 362 -1.07 26.66 18.67
CA ARG A 362 0.31 26.47 19.16
C ARG A 362 0.72 24.99 19.20
N CYS A 363 -0.25 24.09 19.08
CA CYS A 363 -0.07 22.65 19.20
C CYS A 363 0.44 21.96 17.91
N LEU A 364 0.43 22.62 16.74
CA LEU A 364 0.76 21.94 15.46
C LEU A 364 2.14 21.29 15.42
N GLY A 365 3.15 21.90 16.06
CA GLY A 365 4.46 21.26 16.17
C GLY A 365 4.40 19.95 16.94
N LEU A 366 3.66 19.93 18.05
CA LEU A 366 3.43 18.73 18.86
C LEU A 366 2.73 17.64 18.05
N CYS A 367 1.63 17.99 17.38
CA CYS A 367 0.85 17.06 16.56
C CYS A 367 1.72 16.48 15.43
N THR A 368 2.50 17.33 14.74
CA THR A 368 3.37 16.90 13.65
C THR A 368 4.46 15.93 14.11
N TYR A 369 5.15 16.25 15.22
CA TYR A 369 6.20 15.36 15.74
C TYR A 369 5.62 14.07 16.32
N GLY A 370 4.40 14.11 16.88
CA GLY A 370 3.68 12.91 17.33
C GLY A 370 3.26 12.03 16.18
N LEU A 371 2.73 12.61 15.11
CA LEU A 371 2.31 11.94 13.89
C LEU A 371 3.49 11.22 13.20
N LEU A 372 4.63 11.91 13.08
CA LEU A 372 5.81 11.41 12.38
C LEU A 372 6.79 10.66 13.28
N ARG A 373 6.40 10.32 14.51
CA ARG A 373 7.28 9.67 15.49
C ARG A 373 7.82 8.32 15.02
N ASN A 374 7.12 7.64 14.13
CA ASN A 374 7.49 6.32 13.61
C ASN A 374 8.62 6.37 12.55
N ASP A 375 8.96 7.55 12.01
CA ASP A 375 10.20 7.70 11.21
C ASP A 375 11.44 7.76 12.10
N ILE A 376 11.25 8.00 13.40
CA ILE A 376 12.31 8.31 14.34
C ILE A 376 12.86 7.00 14.88
N ASP A 377 14.11 7.06 15.34
CA ASP A 377 14.85 5.97 15.98
C ASP A 377 14.29 5.61 17.35
N ALA A 378 12.97 5.47 17.45
CA ALA A 378 12.25 5.00 18.60
C ALA A 378 12.61 3.52 18.84
N GLU A 379 13.79 3.29 19.42
CA GLU A 379 13.86 2.50 20.65
C GLU A 379 13.12 3.32 21.71
N LEU A 380 11.79 3.37 21.63
CA LEU A 380 10.99 3.68 22.81
C LEU A 380 11.20 2.47 23.72
N ASP A 381 11.69 2.71 24.94
CA ASP A 381 11.76 1.68 25.98
C ASP A 381 10.42 0.93 26.04
N HIS A 382 10.49 -0.38 26.27
CA HIS A 382 9.44 -1.39 26.07
C HIS A 382 8.10 -1.21 26.83
N ASP A 383 7.86 -0.05 27.44
CA ASP A 383 6.72 0.23 28.34
C ASP A 383 5.76 1.31 27.82
N TYR A 384 5.80 1.67 26.53
CA TYR A 384 4.96 2.78 26.02
C TYR A 384 3.55 2.35 25.58
N GLU A 385 2.52 2.80 26.30
CA GLU A 385 1.11 2.77 25.88
C GLU A 385 0.86 3.80 24.76
N ALA A 386 0.01 3.46 23.78
CA ALA A 386 -0.31 4.32 22.65
C ALA A 386 -0.70 5.75 23.13
N LEU A 387 -0.17 6.77 22.45
CA LEU A 387 -0.48 8.17 22.76
C LEU A 387 -2.00 8.37 22.81
N ASP A 388 -2.48 8.85 23.95
CA ASP A 388 -3.86 9.31 24.11
C ASP A 388 -4.06 10.56 23.25
N GLU A 389 -4.75 10.41 22.12
CA GLU A 389 -5.10 11.51 21.21
C GLU A 389 -5.90 12.60 21.95
N GLU A 390 -6.68 12.21 22.96
CA GLU A 390 -7.44 13.10 23.84
C GLU A 390 -6.50 14.03 24.64
N ALA A 391 -5.31 13.55 25.03
CA ALA A 391 -4.32 14.36 25.75
C ALA A 391 -3.67 15.44 24.87
N ILE A 392 -3.60 15.23 23.56
CA ILE A 392 -3.11 16.23 22.59
C ILE A 392 -4.22 17.26 22.33
N GLU A 393 -5.47 16.82 22.15
CA GLU A 393 -6.63 17.69 21.90
C GLU A 393 -6.95 18.60 23.10
N ASN A 394 -6.92 18.05 24.32
CA ASN A 394 -7.16 18.81 25.56
C ASN A 394 -6.18 19.99 25.75
N ARG A 395 -4.99 19.92 25.14
CA ARG A 395 -4.00 21.00 25.18
C ARG A 395 -4.22 22.08 24.12
N CYS A 396 -4.97 21.82 23.05
CA CYS A 396 -5.35 22.85 22.08
C CYS A 396 -6.52 23.71 22.61
N ALA A 397 -7.43 23.15 23.41
CA ALA A 397 -8.61 23.85 23.95
C ALA A 397 -8.31 24.87 25.06
N ALA A 398 -7.24 24.67 25.84
CA ALA A 398 -6.87 25.55 26.96
C ALA A 398 -6.33 26.94 26.54
N SER A 399 -6.31 27.25 25.24
CA SER A 399 -5.80 28.53 24.69
C SER A 399 -6.83 29.67 24.71
N ASP A 400 -8.13 29.36 24.76
CA ASP A 400 -9.19 30.37 24.54
C ASP A 400 -9.88 30.87 25.82
N THR A 401 -9.55 30.33 27.01
CA THR A 401 -10.25 30.69 28.26
C THR A 401 -9.53 31.74 29.12
N SER A 402 -8.43 32.36 28.67
CA SER A 402 -7.65 33.28 29.53
C SER A 402 -8.18 34.70 29.67
N ASP A 403 -9.26 35.07 28.97
CA ASP A 403 -9.73 36.47 28.94
C ASP A 403 -10.93 36.76 29.87
N GLU A 404 -11.48 35.75 30.57
CA GLU A 404 -12.61 35.96 31.51
C GLU A 404 -12.29 35.80 33.01
N GLU A 405 -11.10 35.32 33.40
CA GLU A 405 -10.81 35.10 34.84
C GLU A 405 -10.26 36.33 35.59
N ASP A 406 -9.93 37.45 34.92
CA ASP A 406 -9.37 38.65 35.57
C ASP A 406 -10.42 39.72 35.96
N THR A 407 -11.73 39.42 35.87
CA THR A 407 -12.80 40.40 36.19
C THR A 407 -13.86 39.98 37.21
N VAL A 408 -13.73 38.83 37.90
CA VAL A 408 -14.70 38.43 38.94
C VAL A 408 -14.02 38.04 40.25
N VAL A 409 -13.30 38.99 40.85
CA VAL A 409 -13.01 39.00 42.30
C VAL A 409 -13.66 40.23 42.91
N ALA A 410 -15.00 40.23 42.98
CA ALA A 410 -15.76 41.05 43.91
C ALA A 410 -17.22 40.55 44.02
N GLN A 411 -17.70 40.40 45.26
CA GLN A 411 -19.07 40.12 45.73
C GLN A 411 -19.42 38.62 45.90
N LEU A 412 -19.30 38.06 47.10
CA LEU A 412 -20.22 38.08 48.26
C LEU A 412 -21.30 36.97 48.28
N ILE A 413 -21.09 35.99 49.17
CA ILE A 413 -21.96 35.58 50.29
C ILE A 413 -23.38 35.02 50.00
N VAL A 414 -23.53 33.71 50.37
CA VAL A 414 -24.67 32.98 51.01
C VAL A 414 -25.60 32.08 50.16
N PRO A 415 -26.03 30.91 50.71
CA PRO A 415 -26.44 29.70 49.98
C PRO A 415 -27.94 29.34 50.13
N GLN A 416 -28.44 28.40 49.29
CA GLN A 416 -29.64 27.54 49.49
C GLN A 416 -29.80 26.63 48.25
N SER A 417 -29.66 25.29 48.32
CA SER A 417 -30.57 24.23 48.77
C SER A 417 -31.58 23.72 47.72
N ALA A 418 -31.44 22.41 47.41
CA ALA A 418 -32.43 21.37 47.06
C ALA A 418 -33.55 21.66 46.04
N GLU A 419 -33.71 20.76 45.05
CA GLU A 419 -34.78 19.75 45.07
C GLU A 419 -34.68 18.73 43.92
N ALA A 420 -35.28 17.57 44.19
CA ALA A 420 -35.33 16.38 43.36
C ALA A 420 -36.49 16.41 42.34
N GLY A 421 -36.38 15.59 41.29
CA GLY A 421 -37.48 15.31 40.38
C GLY A 421 -37.28 13.99 39.65
N SER A 422 -37.88 12.92 40.21
CA SER A 422 -37.99 11.59 39.60
C SER A 422 -39.25 11.50 38.73
N SER A 423 -39.23 10.69 37.66
CA SER A 423 -40.25 9.69 37.25
C SER A 423 -40.03 9.32 35.77
N ASN A 424 -39.72 8.07 35.39
CA ASN A 424 -40.48 6.80 35.37
C ASN A 424 -41.38 6.57 34.14
N ALA A 425 -41.45 5.28 33.78
CA ALA A 425 -42.24 4.59 32.74
C ALA A 425 -41.63 4.64 31.32
N GLY A 426 -41.32 3.54 30.63
CA GLY A 426 -41.79 2.16 30.72
C GLY A 426 -42.61 1.84 29.47
N SER A 427 -42.06 1.07 28.52
CA SER A 427 -42.88 0.40 27.51
C SER A 427 -42.16 -0.81 26.93
N TYR A 428 -42.61 -1.98 27.40
CA TYR A 428 -42.44 -3.30 26.82
C TYR A 428 -43.38 -3.43 25.62
N CYS A 429 -42.92 -4.00 24.51
CA CYS A 429 -43.80 -4.76 23.62
C CYS A 429 -42.98 -5.79 22.83
N GLY A 430 -43.42 -7.04 22.89
CA GLY A 430 -42.77 -8.18 22.24
C GLY A 430 -43.57 -8.75 21.07
N PHE A 431 -42.91 -9.70 20.39
CA PHE A 431 -43.39 -10.72 19.44
C PHE A 431 -44.03 -10.24 18.13
N VAL A 432 -43.56 -10.77 16.98
CA VAL A 432 -44.19 -11.94 16.30
C VAL A 432 -43.16 -12.68 15.42
N ASP A 433 -43.13 -14.01 15.57
CA ASP A 433 -42.54 -15.01 14.68
C ASP A 433 -43.30 -15.11 13.34
N ALA A 434 -42.60 -15.30 12.22
CA ALA A 434 -43.23 -15.79 10.99
C ALA A 434 -42.31 -16.77 10.24
N GLN A 435 -42.50 -18.05 10.55
CA GLN A 435 -42.21 -19.19 9.67
C GLN A 435 -43.14 -19.18 8.45
N LEU A 436 -42.62 -19.66 7.32
CA LEU A 436 -43.26 -20.37 6.18
C LEU A 436 -42.33 -20.15 4.96
N ARG A 437 -42.11 -21.04 4.00
CA ARG A 437 -42.28 -22.48 3.77
C ARG A 437 -41.62 -22.69 2.39
N LEU A 438 -41.01 -23.86 2.14
CA LEU A 438 -40.62 -24.29 0.80
C LEU A 438 -41.84 -24.35 -0.12
N ASP A 439 -41.63 -24.05 -1.41
CA ASP A 439 -42.19 -24.85 -2.50
C ASP A 439 -41.28 -24.84 -3.74
N ALA A 440 -41.33 -25.97 -4.43
CA ALA A 440 -40.48 -26.39 -5.54
C ALA A 440 -41.10 -26.08 -6.92
N ILE A 441 -40.39 -26.52 -7.98
CA ILE A 441 -40.79 -26.63 -9.40
C ILE A 441 -40.45 -25.34 -10.20
N SER A 442 -39.80 -25.30 -11.37
CA SER A 442 -39.62 -26.27 -12.45
C SER A 442 -38.37 -25.98 -13.28
N SER A 443 -37.81 -27.04 -13.86
CA SER A 443 -36.80 -27.07 -14.92
C SER A 443 -37.40 -26.72 -16.29
N VAL A 444 -36.71 -25.89 -17.09
CA VAL A 444 -36.93 -25.77 -18.53
C VAL A 444 -35.59 -25.79 -19.26
N THR A 445 -35.49 -26.76 -20.17
CA THR A 445 -34.38 -27.05 -21.08
C THR A 445 -34.21 -26.01 -22.18
N LEU A 446 -32.95 -25.59 -22.40
CA LEU A 446 -32.50 -24.85 -23.59
C LEU A 446 -32.35 -25.78 -24.80
N SER A 447 -32.82 -25.35 -25.98
CA SER A 447 -32.20 -25.72 -27.26
C SER A 447 -32.68 -24.82 -28.39
N THR A 448 -31.79 -24.01 -28.96
CA THR A 448 -31.64 -23.75 -30.40
C THR A 448 -30.45 -22.82 -30.61
N ALA A 449 -29.46 -23.28 -31.37
CA ALA A 449 -28.33 -22.47 -31.86
C ALA A 449 -28.72 -21.74 -33.16
N PRO A 450 -28.29 -20.50 -33.40
CA PRO A 450 -28.37 -19.90 -34.72
C PRO A 450 -27.03 -20.00 -35.45
N SER A 451 -27.10 -20.52 -36.67
CA SER A 451 -26.02 -20.52 -37.67
C SER A 451 -25.73 -19.09 -38.14
N ALA A 452 -24.46 -18.69 -38.09
CA ALA A 452 -23.99 -17.41 -38.58
C ALA A 452 -23.34 -17.56 -39.97
N SER A 453 -23.84 -16.82 -40.97
CA SER A 453 -23.05 -16.53 -42.18
C SER A 453 -23.52 -15.24 -42.87
N VAL A 454 -22.55 -14.35 -43.10
CA VAL A 454 -22.55 -13.16 -43.99
C VAL A 454 -23.38 -11.94 -43.55
N VAL A 455 -22.93 -11.22 -42.51
CA VAL A 455 -23.36 -9.83 -42.20
C VAL A 455 -22.20 -8.94 -41.69
N SER A 456 -20.95 -9.16 -42.13
CA SER A 456 -19.79 -8.51 -41.47
C SER A 456 -19.56 -7.02 -41.81
N ASN A 457 -19.98 -6.52 -42.98
CA ASN A 457 -19.66 -5.13 -43.39
C ASN A 457 -20.71 -4.09 -42.95
N THR A 458 -21.97 -4.50 -42.79
CA THR A 458 -23.05 -3.59 -42.35
C THR A 458 -23.07 -3.43 -40.82
N VAL A 459 -22.66 -4.46 -40.07
CA VAL A 459 -22.57 -4.41 -38.60
C VAL A 459 -21.43 -3.50 -38.14
N THR A 460 -20.29 -3.50 -38.84
CA THR A 460 -19.15 -2.62 -38.53
C THR A 460 -19.47 -1.14 -38.76
N GLN A 461 -20.19 -0.79 -39.83
CA GLN A 461 -20.62 0.59 -40.09
C GLN A 461 -21.68 1.08 -39.07
N SER A 462 -22.64 0.22 -38.70
CA SER A 462 -23.64 0.55 -37.69
C SER A 462 -23.03 0.75 -36.30
N ALA A 463 -22.07 -0.09 -35.90
CA ALA A 463 -21.37 0.04 -34.64
C ALA A 463 -20.50 1.30 -34.57
N LEU A 464 -19.88 1.69 -35.69
CA LEU A 464 -19.10 2.93 -35.80
C LEU A 464 -19.98 4.18 -35.60
N ALA A 465 -21.22 4.15 -36.12
CA ALA A 465 -22.19 5.22 -35.93
C ALA A 465 -22.68 5.33 -34.46
N THR A 466 -22.94 4.19 -33.80
CA THR A 466 -23.26 4.16 -32.36
C THR A 466 -22.09 4.67 -31.50
N PHE A 467 -20.86 4.34 -31.89
CA PHE A 467 -19.66 4.85 -31.21
C PHE A 467 -19.53 6.37 -31.33
N GLN A 468 -19.75 6.94 -32.53
CA GLN A 468 -19.71 8.39 -32.75
C GLN A 468 -20.78 9.14 -31.93
N ALA A 469 -21.97 8.56 -31.74
CA ALA A 469 -23.03 9.18 -30.94
C ALA A 469 -22.74 9.19 -29.43
N GLY A 470 -21.89 8.30 -28.93
CA GLY A 470 -21.54 8.17 -27.50
C GLY A 470 -20.32 8.99 -27.05
N VAL A 471 -19.73 9.83 -27.91
CA VAL A 471 -18.57 10.68 -27.58
C VAL A 471 -19.02 12.14 -27.59
N ALA A 472 -19.81 12.56 -26.60
CA ALA A 472 -20.32 13.94 -26.53
C ALA A 472 -19.30 14.95 -25.98
N VAL A 473 -18.12 14.52 -25.56
CA VAL A 473 -17.06 15.40 -25.03
C VAL A 473 -16.11 15.80 -26.17
N PRO A 474 -15.87 17.10 -26.41
CA PRO A 474 -14.81 17.55 -27.31
C PRO A 474 -13.48 17.01 -26.80
N VAL A 475 -12.93 16.08 -27.55
CA VAL A 475 -11.67 15.44 -27.19
C VAL A 475 -10.55 16.38 -27.62
N ALA A 476 -9.95 17.13 -26.68
CA ALA A 476 -8.67 17.80 -26.93
C ALA A 476 -7.60 16.74 -27.26
N LYS A 477 -6.48 17.13 -27.91
CA LYS A 477 -5.39 16.16 -28.06
C LYS A 477 -4.94 15.70 -26.67
N LEU A 478 -4.56 14.43 -26.60
CA LEU A 478 -4.04 13.80 -25.39
C LEU A 478 -2.97 14.69 -24.76
N TRP A 479 -3.10 14.96 -23.45
CA TRP A 479 -2.22 15.82 -22.64
C TRP A 479 -2.21 17.32 -22.94
N GLU A 480 -3.03 17.84 -23.87
CA GLU A 480 -3.19 19.29 -24.03
C GLU A 480 -4.11 19.89 -22.95
N SER A 481 -5.03 19.09 -22.41
CA SER A 481 -5.85 19.47 -21.27
C SER A 481 -5.23 18.98 -19.97
N THR A 482 -5.00 19.89 -19.02
CA THR A 482 -4.62 19.52 -17.66
C THR A 482 -5.79 18.83 -16.96
N TYR A 483 -5.53 17.73 -16.27
CA TYR A 483 -6.49 17.18 -15.32
C TYR A 483 -6.71 18.18 -14.21
N VAL A 484 -7.97 18.56 -14.02
CA VAL A 484 -8.38 19.27 -12.82
C VAL A 484 -9.00 18.20 -11.95
N SER A 485 -8.31 17.84 -10.87
CA SER A 485 -8.90 16.98 -9.85
C SER A 485 -10.27 17.55 -9.50
N PRO A 486 -11.31 16.70 -9.36
CA PRO A 486 -12.54 17.14 -8.71
C PRO A 486 -12.15 17.94 -7.46
N PRO A 487 -12.81 19.08 -7.19
CA PRO A 487 -12.55 19.80 -5.96
C PRO A 487 -12.60 18.77 -4.83
N ARG A 488 -11.51 18.69 -4.05
CA ARG A 488 -11.51 17.86 -2.84
C ARG A 488 -12.82 18.19 -2.14
N LEU A 489 -13.58 17.17 -1.76
CA LEU A 489 -14.67 17.42 -0.83
C LEU A 489 -13.99 18.10 0.36
N ASP A 490 -14.27 19.39 0.55
CA ASP A 490 -13.65 20.20 1.59
C ASP A 490 -13.87 19.57 2.99
N ALA A 491 -14.79 18.60 3.06
CA ALA A 491 -15.22 17.82 4.22
C ALA A 491 -14.54 16.45 4.40
N LEU A 492 -13.40 16.12 3.75
CA LEU A 492 -12.60 14.96 4.14
C LEU A 492 -11.21 15.39 4.60
N PRO A 493 -10.68 14.86 5.73
CA PRO A 493 -9.36 15.22 6.18
C PRO A 493 -8.34 14.62 5.21
N GLY A 494 -7.23 15.32 5.01
CA GLY A 494 -6.10 14.71 4.30
C GLY A 494 -5.51 13.57 5.11
N PHE A 495 -4.93 12.56 4.46
CA PHE A 495 -4.21 11.48 5.16
C PHE A 495 -2.94 11.04 4.46
N PHE A 496 -2.06 10.41 5.24
CA PHE A 496 -0.81 9.84 4.77
C PHE A 496 -0.88 8.31 4.66
N GLY A 497 0.04 7.72 3.91
CA GLY A 497 -0.01 6.29 3.60
C GLY A 497 -0.06 5.39 4.82
N PHE A 498 0.59 5.81 5.91
CA PHE A 498 0.65 5.05 7.15
C PHE A 498 -0.60 5.08 8.02
N GLU A 499 -1.47 6.07 7.79
CA GLU A 499 -2.77 6.16 8.47
C GLU A 499 -3.88 5.53 7.64
N ARG A 500 -3.58 5.11 6.41
CA ARG A 500 -4.57 4.79 5.39
C ARG A 500 -5.68 3.87 5.86
N LYS A 501 -5.33 2.73 6.45
CA LYS A 501 -6.34 1.76 6.92
C LYS A 501 -7.27 2.42 7.95
N ALA A 502 -6.68 2.96 9.02
CA ALA A 502 -7.41 3.59 10.12
C ALA A 502 -8.22 4.82 9.65
N HIS A 503 -7.62 5.70 8.85
CA HIS A 503 -8.27 6.89 8.31
C HIS A 503 -9.50 6.52 7.47
N ILE A 504 -9.34 5.61 6.50
CA ILE A 504 -10.44 5.19 5.62
C ILE A 504 -11.58 4.60 6.45
N PHE A 505 -11.29 3.67 7.38
CA PHE A 505 -12.31 3.06 8.21
C PHE A 505 -12.97 4.04 9.18
N ASN A 506 -12.20 4.96 9.79
CA ASN A 506 -12.72 5.99 10.69
C ASN A 506 -13.61 6.98 9.95
N THR A 507 -13.20 7.45 8.78
CA THR A 507 -14.01 8.33 7.93
C THR A 507 -15.36 7.70 7.62
N ILE A 508 -15.36 6.42 7.21
CA ILE A 508 -16.60 5.70 6.86
C ILE A 508 -17.47 5.50 8.11
N SER A 509 -16.86 5.15 9.25
CA SER A 509 -17.59 4.95 10.50
C SER A 509 -18.21 6.25 11.04
N VAL A 510 -17.53 7.39 10.86
CA VAL A 510 -18.07 8.72 11.20
C VAL A 510 -19.23 9.06 10.29
N GLN A 511 -19.05 8.97 8.96
CA GLN A 511 -20.12 9.25 8.00
C GLN A 511 -21.35 8.36 8.21
N TYR A 512 -21.14 7.07 8.52
CA TYR A 512 -22.21 6.16 8.83
C TYR A 512 -22.99 6.58 10.08
N ARG A 513 -22.29 6.94 11.17
CA ARG A 513 -22.93 7.43 12.39
C ARG A 513 -23.72 8.71 12.14
N GLU A 514 -23.18 9.65 11.36
CA GLU A 514 -23.86 10.91 11.02
C GLU A 514 -25.16 10.66 10.24
N ILE A 515 -25.15 9.73 9.28
CA ILE A 515 -26.32 9.40 8.45
C ILE A 515 -27.37 8.60 9.23
N ASN A 516 -26.94 7.79 10.21
CA ASN A 516 -27.79 6.85 10.94
C ASN A 516 -28.00 7.25 12.41
N ASP A 517 -28.07 8.55 12.71
CA ASP A 517 -28.40 9.09 14.03
C ASP A 517 -27.55 8.51 15.19
N GLY A 518 -26.26 8.31 14.96
CA GLY A 518 -25.30 7.82 15.94
C GLY A 518 -25.22 6.30 16.08
N LEU A 519 -25.93 5.53 15.26
CA LEU A 519 -25.84 4.07 15.27
C LEU A 519 -24.42 3.61 14.92
N GLU A 520 -23.88 2.69 15.73
CA GLU A 520 -22.58 2.06 15.47
C GLU A 520 -22.62 1.31 14.14
N CYS A 521 -21.50 1.36 13.41
CA CYS A 521 -21.41 0.66 12.14
C CYS A 521 -21.45 -0.86 12.37
N PRO A 522 -22.30 -1.61 11.64
CA PRO A 522 -22.37 -3.06 11.76
C PRO A 522 -21.05 -3.69 11.35
N GLY A 523 -20.38 -4.34 12.30
CA GLY A 523 -19.21 -5.17 12.03
C GLY A 523 -19.55 -6.49 11.34
N ILE A 524 -18.56 -7.15 10.75
CA ILE A 524 -18.68 -8.50 10.19
C ILE A 524 -18.03 -9.51 11.12
N GLN A 525 -18.65 -10.69 11.21
CA GLN A 525 -18.11 -11.79 11.98
C GLN A 525 -17.94 -13.01 11.08
N VAL A 526 -16.68 -13.42 10.88
CA VAL A 526 -16.29 -14.51 10.01
C VAL A 526 -15.76 -15.66 10.86
N LYS A 527 -16.40 -16.83 10.78
CA LYS A 527 -16.11 -18.03 11.58
C LYS A 527 -15.92 -19.23 10.67
N GLY A 528 -14.78 -19.88 10.79
CA GLY A 528 -14.43 -21.02 9.94
C GLY A 528 -13.60 -22.07 10.68
N PRO A 529 -13.76 -23.35 10.33
CA PRO A 529 -12.92 -24.43 10.86
C PRO A 529 -11.51 -24.48 10.24
N ASN A 530 -11.22 -23.69 9.20
CA ASN A 530 -9.94 -23.55 8.52
C ASN A 530 -9.90 -22.21 7.76
N LEU A 531 -8.74 -21.87 7.17
CA LEU A 531 -8.57 -20.63 6.41
C LEU A 531 -9.50 -20.56 5.19
N ASP A 532 -9.63 -21.66 4.44
CA ASP A 532 -10.49 -21.70 3.25
C ASP A 532 -11.95 -21.37 3.57
N ALA A 533 -12.50 -21.91 4.65
CA ALA A 533 -13.87 -21.61 5.06
C ALA A 533 -14.05 -20.16 5.54
N LEU A 534 -13.02 -19.55 6.15
CA LEU A 534 -13.05 -18.11 6.48
C LEU A 534 -13.08 -17.26 5.20
N VAL A 535 -12.26 -17.63 4.21
CA VAL A 535 -12.19 -16.96 2.91
C VAL A 535 -13.51 -17.08 2.15
N GLU A 536 -14.08 -18.28 2.07
CA GLU A 536 -15.38 -18.52 1.44
C GLU A 536 -16.48 -17.69 2.09
N GLN A 537 -16.54 -17.70 3.43
CA GLN A 537 -17.54 -16.90 4.16
C GLN A 537 -17.34 -15.40 3.96
N PHE A 538 -16.10 -14.90 3.94
CA PHE A 538 -15.82 -13.49 3.67
C PHE A 538 -16.25 -13.10 2.24
N ILE A 539 -15.96 -13.94 1.25
CA ILE A 539 -16.42 -13.73 -0.13
C ILE A 539 -17.96 -13.73 -0.20
N ASP A 540 -18.65 -14.57 0.59
CA ASP A 540 -20.11 -14.56 0.66
C ASP A 540 -20.64 -13.24 1.25
N HIS A 541 -19.96 -12.65 2.24
CA HIS A 541 -20.27 -11.30 2.71
C HIS A 541 -20.08 -10.25 1.60
N MET A 542 -19.01 -10.34 0.81
CA MET A 542 -18.79 -9.47 -0.36
C MET A 542 -19.88 -9.62 -1.42
N ARG A 543 -20.33 -10.85 -1.71
CA ARG A 543 -21.44 -11.11 -2.64
C ARG A 543 -22.76 -10.55 -2.09
N HIS A 544 -23.00 -10.68 -0.79
CA HIS A 544 -24.17 -10.12 -0.14
C HIS A 544 -24.19 -8.60 -0.25
N ALA A 545 -23.07 -7.93 0.06
CA ALA A 545 -22.89 -6.50 -0.11
C ALA A 545 -23.13 -6.05 -1.57
N ALA A 546 -22.55 -6.75 -2.54
CA ALA A 546 -22.75 -6.47 -3.96
C ALA A 546 -24.21 -6.59 -4.39
N ASN A 547 -24.91 -7.64 -3.93
CA ASN A 547 -26.33 -7.86 -4.25
C ASN A 547 -27.24 -6.78 -3.66
N ASN A 548 -26.92 -6.27 -2.47
CA ASN A 548 -27.69 -5.22 -1.80
C ASN A 548 -27.23 -3.80 -2.17
N GLN A 549 -26.11 -3.66 -2.89
CA GLN A 549 -25.44 -2.37 -3.14
C GLN A 549 -25.07 -1.64 -1.84
N ASP A 550 -24.78 -2.39 -0.77
CA ASP A 550 -24.39 -1.86 0.53
C ASP A 550 -23.06 -2.48 0.98
N TRP A 551 -22.00 -1.67 0.87
CA TRP A 551 -20.64 -2.08 1.23
C TRP A 551 -20.27 -1.69 2.66
N THR A 552 -21.15 -1.01 3.39
CA THR A 552 -20.85 -0.45 4.71
C THR A 552 -20.29 -1.48 5.69
N PRO A 553 -20.85 -2.71 5.83
CA PRO A 553 -20.31 -3.69 6.78
C PRO A 553 -18.87 -4.13 6.48
N LEU A 554 -18.48 -4.11 5.20
CA LEU A 554 -17.13 -4.45 4.74
C LEU A 554 -16.18 -3.25 4.81
N LEU A 555 -16.67 -2.07 5.14
CA LEU A 555 -15.91 -0.84 5.15
C LEU A 555 -15.88 -0.20 6.54
N CYS A 556 -16.20 -0.98 7.56
CA CYS A 556 -16.07 -0.61 8.96
C CYS A 556 -15.04 -1.51 9.64
N GLU A 557 -14.26 -0.94 10.56
CA GLU A 557 -13.09 -1.60 11.16
C GLU A 557 -13.44 -2.82 12.05
N ASN A 558 -14.72 -2.97 12.40
CA ASN A 558 -15.21 -3.97 13.34
C ASN A 558 -15.29 -5.38 12.71
N TRP A 559 -14.15 -5.91 12.28
CA TRP A 559 -14.04 -7.25 11.73
C TRP A 559 -13.60 -8.24 12.80
N VAL A 560 -14.32 -9.36 12.90
CA VAL A 560 -13.98 -10.42 13.85
C VAL A 560 -13.82 -11.74 13.10
N PHE A 561 -12.56 -12.11 12.85
CA PHE A 561 -12.20 -13.42 12.33
C PHE A 561 -11.95 -14.41 13.48
N MET A 562 -12.61 -15.57 13.44
CA MET A 562 -12.46 -16.60 14.46
C MET A 562 -12.18 -17.97 13.82
N HIS A 563 -10.96 -18.47 14.05
CA HIS A 563 -10.56 -19.81 13.68
C HIS A 563 -10.61 -20.75 14.90
N ARG A 564 -11.53 -21.73 14.87
CA ARG A 564 -11.69 -22.79 15.89
C ARG A 564 -11.70 -22.34 17.37
N LEU A 565 -12.06 -21.08 17.67
CA LEU A 565 -12.00 -20.47 19.01
C LEU A 565 -10.58 -20.32 19.61
N VAL A 566 -9.51 -20.53 18.83
CA VAL A 566 -8.11 -20.52 19.32
C VAL A 566 -7.28 -19.38 18.72
N SER A 567 -7.63 -18.91 17.52
CA SER A 567 -6.90 -17.84 16.84
C SER A 567 -7.85 -16.75 16.33
N SER A 568 -7.50 -15.51 16.67
CA SER A 568 -8.18 -14.26 16.30
C SER A 568 -7.16 -13.13 16.26
N GLY A 569 -7.51 -12.02 15.62
CA GLY A 569 -6.71 -10.80 15.54
C GLY A 569 -6.14 -10.51 14.14
N ASP A 570 -5.37 -9.44 14.05
CA ASP A 570 -4.94 -8.81 12.79
C ASP A 570 -4.16 -9.75 11.88
N GLY A 571 -3.35 -10.66 12.44
CA GLY A 571 -2.62 -11.64 11.65
C GLY A 571 -3.53 -12.58 10.85
N LEU A 572 -4.64 -13.02 11.46
CA LEU A 572 -5.63 -13.87 10.78
C LEU A 572 -6.42 -13.08 9.74
N GLU A 573 -6.77 -11.84 10.04
CA GLU A 573 -7.37 -10.92 9.06
C GLU A 573 -6.47 -10.77 7.84
N VAL A 574 -5.19 -10.45 8.03
CA VAL A 574 -4.23 -10.27 6.94
C VAL A 574 -4.12 -11.54 6.09
N GLU A 575 -4.07 -12.73 6.70
CA GLU A 575 -4.04 -14.00 5.98
C GLU A 575 -5.32 -14.24 5.17
N VAL A 576 -6.51 -14.02 5.77
CA VAL A 576 -7.79 -14.16 5.08
C VAL A 576 -7.87 -13.18 3.91
N MET A 577 -7.53 -11.91 4.13
CA MET A 577 -7.56 -10.88 3.09
C MET A 577 -6.63 -11.23 1.93
N ASN A 578 -5.40 -11.67 2.21
CA ASN A 578 -4.48 -12.09 1.16
C ASN A 578 -5.00 -13.25 0.33
N GLN A 579 -5.63 -14.23 1.00
CA GLN A 579 -6.20 -15.36 0.30
C GLN A 579 -7.44 -14.98 -0.51
N VAL A 580 -8.31 -14.08 -0.01
CA VAL A 580 -9.43 -13.48 -0.76
C VAL A 580 -8.90 -12.78 -2.01
N PHE A 581 -7.87 -11.95 -1.88
CA PHE A 581 -7.27 -11.25 -3.02
C PHE A 581 -6.62 -12.21 -4.00
N LYS A 582 -5.98 -13.29 -3.54
CA LYS A 582 -5.47 -14.33 -4.43
C LYS A 582 -6.61 -14.96 -5.23
N CYS A 583 -7.68 -15.40 -4.56
CA CYS A 583 -8.81 -16.05 -5.21
C CYS A 583 -9.51 -15.14 -6.23
N LEU A 584 -9.73 -13.87 -5.90
CA LEU A 584 -10.48 -12.95 -6.76
C LEU A 584 -9.61 -12.21 -7.78
N LEU A 585 -8.38 -11.83 -7.44
CA LEU A 585 -7.52 -11.00 -8.27
C LEU A 585 -6.45 -11.77 -9.04
N GLU A 586 -6.09 -12.99 -8.61
CA GLU A 586 -5.11 -13.82 -9.32
C GLU A 586 -5.75 -15.01 -10.00
N ASP A 587 -6.53 -15.82 -9.28
CA ASP A 587 -7.08 -17.07 -9.83
C ASP A 587 -8.16 -16.80 -10.88
N GLN A 588 -8.93 -15.71 -10.72
CA GLN A 588 -9.96 -15.27 -11.68
C GLN A 588 -9.47 -14.16 -12.63
N LEU A 589 -8.17 -13.82 -12.61
CA LEU A 589 -7.63 -12.70 -13.38
C LEU A 589 -7.97 -12.80 -14.87
N HIS A 590 -7.85 -13.99 -15.45
CA HIS A 590 -8.12 -14.23 -16.87
C HIS A 590 -9.59 -14.12 -17.26
N ASP A 591 -10.51 -14.17 -16.29
CA ASP A 591 -11.93 -14.01 -16.55
C ASP A 591 -12.29 -12.54 -16.79
N PHE A 592 -11.55 -11.61 -16.18
CA PHE A 592 -11.86 -10.18 -16.20
C PHE A 592 -10.79 -9.32 -16.85
N CYS A 593 -9.58 -9.85 -17.04
CA CYS A 593 -8.43 -9.10 -17.49
C CYS A 593 -7.67 -9.82 -18.61
N VAL A 594 -6.99 -9.02 -19.43
CA VAL A 594 -6.11 -9.47 -20.52
C VAL A 594 -4.67 -9.07 -20.18
N PRO A 595 -3.69 -9.97 -20.36
CA PRO A 595 -2.29 -9.65 -20.14
C PRO A 595 -1.77 -8.62 -21.16
N LEU A 596 -0.90 -7.74 -20.69
CA LEU A 596 -0.10 -6.80 -21.46
C LEU A 596 1.30 -7.38 -21.71
N ILE A 597 1.99 -6.90 -22.75
CA ILE A 597 3.34 -7.37 -23.14
C ILE A 597 4.36 -7.29 -21.99
N ASN A 598 4.18 -6.39 -21.04
CA ASN A 598 5.07 -6.20 -19.89
C ASN A 598 4.65 -6.96 -18.62
N GLY A 599 3.72 -7.91 -18.73
CA GLY A 599 3.28 -8.76 -17.61
C GLY A 599 2.23 -8.11 -16.70
N TRP A 600 1.86 -6.85 -16.94
CA TRP A 600 0.68 -6.23 -16.35
C TRP A 600 -0.59 -6.73 -17.01
N TYR A 601 -1.73 -6.42 -16.43
CA TYR A 601 -3.05 -6.81 -16.91
C TYR A 601 -3.94 -5.58 -16.98
N THR A 602 -4.76 -5.52 -18.01
CA THR A 602 -5.82 -4.53 -18.18
C THR A 602 -7.17 -5.22 -18.18
N LEU A 603 -8.26 -4.49 -17.97
CA LEU A 603 -9.59 -5.08 -18.03
C LEU A 603 -9.88 -5.61 -19.44
N ALA A 604 -10.42 -6.82 -19.51
CA ALA A 604 -10.91 -7.44 -20.72
C ALA A 604 -12.13 -6.66 -21.19
N THR A 605 -11.87 -5.67 -22.03
CA THR A 605 -12.95 -4.84 -22.56
C THR A 605 -13.75 -5.65 -23.57
N ALA A 606 -15.08 -5.63 -23.43
CA ALA A 606 -15.95 -6.16 -24.48
C ALA A 606 -15.58 -5.47 -25.81
N PRO A 607 -15.65 -6.17 -26.95
CA PRO A 607 -15.33 -5.56 -28.23
C PRO A 607 -16.11 -4.24 -28.35
N LEU A 608 -15.44 -3.14 -28.70
CA LEU A 608 -16.08 -1.81 -28.89
C LEU A 608 -17.29 -1.86 -29.85
N ILE A 609 -17.38 -2.92 -30.64
CA ILE A 609 -18.36 -3.17 -31.70
C ILE A 609 -19.52 -4.04 -31.19
N SER A 610 -19.34 -4.82 -30.12
CA SER A 610 -20.43 -5.59 -29.54
C SER A 610 -21.26 -4.70 -28.62
N ASN A 611 -22.36 -4.15 -29.13
CA ASN A 611 -23.42 -3.55 -28.30
C ASN A 611 -24.12 -4.59 -27.40
N PHE A 612 -23.54 -5.77 -27.17
CA PHE A 612 -24.13 -6.77 -26.31
C PHE A 612 -23.93 -6.32 -24.85
N PRO A 613 -25.01 -6.05 -24.11
CA PRO A 613 -24.88 -5.71 -22.70
C PRO A 613 -24.21 -6.88 -21.98
N LEU A 614 -23.25 -6.56 -21.09
CA LEU A 614 -22.70 -7.54 -20.15
C LEU A 614 -23.86 -8.25 -19.44
N SER A 615 -23.80 -9.59 -19.42
CA SER A 615 -24.78 -10.38 -18.67
C SER A 615 -24.81 -9.92 -17.22
N GLU A 616 -25.99 -9.98 -16.58
CA GLU A 616 -26.14 -9.55 -15.20
C GLU A 616 -25.19 -10.30 -14.26
N ALA A 617 -25.02 -11.61 -14.49
CA ALA A 617 -24.05 -12.43 -13.77
C ALA A 617 -22.62 -11.88 -13.91
N LYS A 618 -22.15 -11.60 -15.14
CA LYS A 618 -20.81 -11.05 -15.35
C LYS A 618 -20.63 -9.67 -14.71
N ARG A 619 -21.70 -8.86 -14.68
CA ARG A 619 -21.71 -7.57 -14.01
C ARG A 619 -21.55 -7.71 -12.49
N LYS A 620 -22.26 -8.65 -11.86
CA LYS A 620 -22.15 -8.93 -10.42
C LYS A 620 -20.75 -9.43 -10.06
N GLU A 621 -20.20 -10.33 -10.86
CA GLU A 621 -18.82 -10.81 -10.68
C GLU A 621 -17.79 -9.69 -10.85
N LEU A 622 -18.00 -8.79 -11.82
CA LEU A 622 -17.13 -7.63 -12.02
C LEU A 622 -17.25 -6.60 -10.88
N GLN A 623 -18.43 -6.45 -10.27
CA GLN A 623 -18.62 -5.65 -9.06
C GLN A 623 -17.86 -6.26 -7.88
N LEU A 624 -17.93 -7.58 -7.71
CA LEU A 624 -17.17 -8.31 -6.69
C LEU A 624 -15.66 -8.14 -6.89
N TYR A 625 -15.18 -8.28 -8.13
CA TYR A 625 -13.78 -8.03 -8.49
C TYR A 625 -13.36 -6.59 -8.18
N GLY A 626 -14.16 -5.60 -8.58
CA GLY A 626 -13.90 -4.19 -8.28
C GLY A 626 -13.87 -3.88 -6.80
N ALA A 627 -14.72 -4.52 -5.99
CA ALA A 627 -14.71 -4.40 -4.55
C ALA A 627 -13.47 -5.05 -3.92
N ALA A 628 -13.04 -6.21 -4.42
CA ALA A 628 -11.79 -6.84 -3.99
C ALA A 628 -10.58 -5.94 -4.28
N VAL A 629 -10.56 -5.29 -5.46
CA VAL A 629 -9.55 -4.28 -5.79
C VAL A 629 -9.61 -3.11 -4.82
N GLY A 630 -10.80 -2.53 -4.61
CA GLY A 630 -10.98 -1.40 -3.69
C GLY A 630 -10.50 -1.72 -2.28
N LEU A 631 -10.89 -2.89 -1.77
CA LEU A 631 -10.48 -3.34 -0.44
C LEU A 631 -8.97 -3.61 -0.36
N ALA A 632 -8.35 -4.16 -1.41
CA ALA A 632 -6.89 -4.27 -1.47
C ALA A 632 -6.23 -2.89 -1.30
N LEU A 633 -6.72 -1.86 -2.00
CA LEU A 633 -6.19 -0.49 -1.89
C LEU A 633 -6.32 0.08 -0.46
N VAL A 634 -7.45 -0.16 0.20
CA VAL A 634 -7.70 0.23 1.61
C VAL A 634 -6.68 -0.43 2.55
N HIS A 635 -6.42 -1.73 2.36
CA HIS A 635 -5.44 -2.50 3.15
C HIS A 635 -3.98 -2.24 2.78
N GLY A 636 -3.68 -1.18 2.02
CA GLY A 636 -2.32 -0.89 1.60
C GLY A 636 -1.74 -1.95 0.66
N GLN A 637 -2.59 -2.72 -0.02
CA GLN A 637 -2.17 -3.77 -0.95
C GLN A 637 -2.35 -3.30 -2.39
N PHE A 638 -1.27 -3.32 -3.15
CA PHE A 638 -1.38 -3.20 -4.58
C PHE A 638 -2.04 -4.47 -5.16
N PRO A 639 -3.13 -4.35 -5.93
CA PRO A 639 -3.75 -5.50 -6.57
C PRO A 639 -2.80 -6.02 -7.66
N LEU A 640 -1.99 -7.01 -7.28
CA LEU A 640 -0.87 -7.51 -8.07
C LEU A 640 -1.31 -7.82 -9.49
N LYS A 641 -0.43 -7.49 -10.45
CA LYS A 641 -0.64 -7.66 -11.90
C LYS A 641 -1.63 -6.68 -12.54
N ILE A 642 -2.45 -5.91 -11.82
CA ILE A 642 -3.27 -4.85 -12.44
C ILE A 642 -2.39 -3.67 -12.85
N ASN A 643 -2.60 -3.14 -14.06
CA ASN A 643 -1.91 -1.96 -14.57
C ASN A 643 -2.13 -0.74 -13.64
N PRO A 644 -1.07 -0.07 -13.13
CA PRO A 644 -1.22 1.10 -12.27
C PRO A 644 -1.92 2.29 -12.95
N LEU A 645 -1.71 2.47 -14.27
CA LEU A 645 -2.43 3.48 -15.04
C LEU A 645 -3.94 3.22 -15.04
N LEU A 646 -4.37 1.95 -15.03
CA LEU A 646 -5.78 1.59 -14.99
C LEU A 646 -6.38 1.95 -13.63
N LEU A 647 -5.65 1.69 -12.54
CA LEU A 647 -6.09 2.06 -11.20
C LEU A 647 -6.24 3.57 -11.08
N ILE A 648 -5.24 4.34 -11.52
CA ILE A 648 -5.31 5.82 -11.50
C ILE A 648 -6.51 6.30 -12.32
N TYR A 649 -6.71 5.74 -13.52
CA TYR A 649 -7.87 6.06 -14.34
C TYR A 649 -9.21 5.81 -13.63
N LEU A 650 -9.38 4.64 -13.01
CA LEU A 650 -10.59 4.28 -12.29
C LEU A 650 -10.80 5.16 -11.05
N LEU A 651 -9.74 5.42 -10.28
CA LEU A 651 -9.76 6.24 -9.07
C LEU A 651 -9.99 7.73 -9.39
N CYS A 652 -9.64 8.20 -10.58
CA CYS A 652 -9.97 9.55 -11.06
C CYS A 652 -11.33 9.62 -11.76
N GLY A 653 -12.28 8.75 -11.39
CA GLY A 653 -13.64 8.79 -11.93
C GLY A 653 -13.71 8.50 -13.43
N CYS A 654 -12.80 7.65 -13.93
CA CYS A 654 -12.69 7.36 -15.36
C CYS A 654 -12.35 8.59 -16.21
N ASP A 655 -11.58 9.54 -15.66
CA ASP A 655 -11.02 10.68 -16.40
C ASP A 655 -9.61 10.36 -16.91
N LEU A 656 -9.48 10.21 -18.23
CA LEU A 656 -8.20 9.90 -18.84
C LEU A 656 -7.19 11.06 -18.78
N ARG A 657 -7.65 12.29 -18.52
CA ARG A 657 -6.74 13.44 -18.36
C ARG A 657 -5.83 13.26 -17.16
N ALA A 658 -6.24 12.46 -16.17
CA ALA A 658 -5.42 12.14 -14.98
C ALA A 658 -4.12 11.39 -15.32
N LEU A 659 -4.04 10.76 -16.49
CA LEU A 659 -2.87 10.03 -16.93
C LEU A 659 -1.85 11.00 -17.53
N SER A 660 -1.00 11.57 -16.68
CA SER A 660 0.04 12.50 -17.13
C SER A 660 1.01 11.83 -18.10
N LYS A 661 1.59 12.64 -18.98
CA LYS A 661 2.62 12.20 -19.94
C LYS A 661 3.77 11.46 -19.24
N ASP A 662 4.26 12.02 -18.15
CA ASP A 662 5.42 11.49 -17.42
C ASP A 662 5.09 10.14 -16.79
N LEU A 663 3.89 9.99 -16.24
CA LEU A 663 3.41 8.77 -15.61
C LEU A 663 3.23 7.63 -16.63
N VAL A 664 2.71 7.93 -17.83
CA VAL A 664 2.64 6.93 -18.92
C VAL A 664 4.04 6.56 -19.43
N LEU A 665 4.94 7.54 -19.58
CA LEU A 665 6.31 7.30 -20.02
C LEU A 665 7.10 6.45 -19.02
N GLU A 666 6.95 6.74 -17.73
CA GLU A 666 7.65 6.04 -16.64
C GLU A 666 7.23 4.57 -16.57
N HIS A 667 5.93 4.29 -16.57
CA HIS A 667 5.45 2.92 -16.37
C HIS A 667 5.26 2.13 -17.66
N PHE A 668 4.97 2.79 -18.78
CA PHE A 668 4.66 2.16 -20.08
C PHE A 668 5.28 2.94 -21.25
N PRO A 669 6.62 2.98 -21.38
CA PRO A 669 7.31 3.77 -22.40
C PRO A 669 6.87 3.41 -23.83
N ASN A 670 6.62 2.12 -24.12
CA ASN A 670 6.13 1.67 -25.42
C ASN A 670 4.72 2.20 -25.72
N LEU A 671 3.83 2.22 -24.72
CA LEU A 671 2.50 2.79 -24.86
C LEU A 671 2.58 4.30 -25.08
N TYR A 672 3.44 4.99 -24.32
CA TYR A 672 3.70 6.42 -24.53
C TYR A 672 4.14 6.71 -25.97
N HIS A 673 5.11 5.96 -26.49
CA HIS A 673 5.57 6.13 -27.88
C HIS A 673 4.47 5.84 -28.90
N THR A 674 3.67 4.79 -28.66
CA THR A 674 2.51 4.46 -29.51
C THR A 674 1.49 5.59 -29.52
N LEU A 675 1.13 6.13 -28.37
CA LEU A 675 0.20 7.26 -28.23
C LEU A 675 0.75 8.52 -28.86
N LYS A 676 2.04 8.80 -28.68
CA LYS A 676 2.73 9.93 -29.30
C LYS A 676 2.67 9.82 -30.82
N SER A 677 3.05 8.67 -31.39
CA SER A 677 2.98 8.43 -32.83
C SER A 677 1.54 8.49 -33.36
N TRP A 678 0.56 8.02 -32.58
CA TRP A 678 -0.85 8.15 -32.95
C TRP A 678 -1.30 9.62 -32.99
N ASN A 679 -0.92 10.44 -32.00
CA ASN A 679 -1.27 11.86 -31.96
C ASN A 679 -0.55 12.72 -33.02
N GLU A 680 0.63 12.28 -33.48
CA GLU A 680 1.37 12.91 -34.56
C GLU A 680 0.78 12.57 -35.94
N LEU A 681 0.08 11.44 -36.05
CA LEU A 681 -0.59 11.02 -37.27
C LEU A 681 -1.79 11.93 -37.57
N ASN A 682 -1.97 12.34 -38.83
CA ASN A 682 -3.17 13.08 -39.21
C ASN A 682 -4.36 12.11 -39.30
N TYR A 683 -5.58 12.56 -38.98
CA TYR A 683 -6.78 11.73 -39.15
C TYR A 683 -7.03 11.36 -40.62
N THR A 684 -6.46 12.12 -41.57
CA THR A 684 -6.48 11.85 -43.01
C THR A 684 -5.46 10.81 -43.47
N ASP A 685 -4.52 10.41 -42.61
CA ASP A 685 -3.52 9.40 -42.97
C ASP A 685 -4.14 8.00 -42.87
N ASP A 686 -4.20 7.32 -44.02
CA ASP A 686 -4.76 5.97 -44.16
C ASP A 686 -3.79 4.86 -43.72
N ASN A 687 -2.49 5.16 -43.61
CA ASN A 687 -1.50 4.15 -43.23
C ASN A 687 -1.47 3.94 -41.71
N LEU A 688 -2.30 3.01 -41.25
CA LEU A 688 -2.38 2.60 -39.84
C LEU A 688 -1.63 1.30 -39.52
N SER A 689 -0.78 0.81 -40.45
CA SER A 689 -0.17 -0.52 -40.32
C SER A 689 0.71 -0.66 -39.06
N ALA A 690 1.32 0.44 -38.61
CA ALA A 690 2.14 0.49 -37.40
C ALA A 690 1.35 0.19 -36.11
N PHE A 691 0.02 0.33 -36.13
CA PHE A 691 -0.86 0.10 -34.98
C PHE A 691 -1.58 -1.25 -35.03
N ASN A 692 -1.44 -2.02 -36.13
CA ASN A 692 -2.11 -3.30 -36.31
C ASN A 692 -1.86 -4.25 -35.16
N GLU A 693 -0.59 -4.41 -34.75
CA GLU A 693 -0.21 -5.32 -33.67
C GLU A 693 -0.88 -4.92 -32.33
N HIS A 694 -0.90 -3.62 -32.01
CA HIS A 694 -1.51 -3.12 -30.78
C HIS A 694 -3.02 -3.39 -30.75
N PHE A 695 -3.75 -2.99 -31.80
CA PHE A 695 -5.20 -3.20 -31.86
C PHE A 695 -5.59 -4.66 -31.97
N PHE A 696 -4.81 -5.46 -32.70
CA PHE A 696 -5.06 -6.89 -32.79
C PHE A 696 -4.90 -7.57 -31.43
N THR A 697 -3.80 -7.27 -30.73
CA THR A 697 -3.45 -7.88 -29.45
C THR A 697 -4.38 -7.44 -28.33
N TYR A 698 -4.69 -6.14 -28.23
CA TYR A 698 -5.36 -5.57 -27.06
C TYR A 698 -6.84 -5.24 -27.25
N HIS A 699 -7.29 -5.13 -28.50
CA HIS A 699 -8.68 -4.80 -28.83
C HIS A 699 -9.41 -5.95 -29.53
N GLN A 700 -9.04 -7.19 -29.19
CA GLN A 700 -9.71 -8.42 -29.61
C GLN A 700 -9.81 -8.58 -31.14
N ASN A 701 -8.66 -8.61 -31.81
CA ASN A 701 -8.58 -8.74 -33.27
C ASN A 701 -9.24 -7.58 -34.03
N PHE A 702 -9.27 -6.37 -33.44
CA PHE A 702 -9.78 -5.19 -34.12
C PHE A 702 -8.90 -4.88 -35.34
N LEU A 703 -9.49 -4.98 -36.53
CA LEU A 703 -8.80 -4.73 -37.79
C LEU A 703 -8.69 -3.23 -38.03
N VAL A 704 -7.48 -2.67 -37.85
CA VAL A 704 -7.23 -1.23 -37.98
C VAL A 704 -7.54 -0.69 -39.38
N SER A 705 -7.58 -1.56 -40.39
CA SER A 705 -8.02 -1.22 -41.75
C SER A 705 -9.44 -0.63 -41.80
N SER A 706 -10.31 -0.93 -40.82
CA SER A 706 -11.66 -0.34 -40.73
C SER A 706 -11.66 1.13 -40.28
N LEU A 707 -10.50 1.69 -39.93
CA LEU A 707 -10.33 3.07 -39.43
C LEU A 707 -9.73 4.05 -40.46
N THR A 708 -9.60 3.63 -41.72
CA THR A 708 -9.09 4.46 -42.82
C THR A 708 -9.90 5.76 -42.95
N HIS A 709 -11.23 5.69 -42.93
CA HIS A 709 -12.11 6.87 -43.06
C HIS A 709 -12.57 7.47 -41.73
N ARG A 710 -11.69 7.52 -40.73
CA ARG A 710 -12.03 8.05 -39.40
C ARG A 710 -12.19 9.59 -39.42
N SER A 711 -13.17 10.10 -38.68
CA SER A 711 -13.27 11.54 -38.42
C SER A 711 -12.16 12.00 -37.46
N GLN A 712 -11.87 13.30 -37.42
CA GLN A 712 -10.94 13.87 -36.44
C GLN A 712 -11.32 13.50 -35.00
N GLN A 713 -12.60 13.63 -34.65
CA GLN A 713 -13.11 13.26 -33.34
C GLN A 713 -12.93 11.77 -33.04
N LEU A 714 -13.18 10.89 -34.02
CA LEU A 714 -12.94 9.46 -33.88
C LEU A 714 -11.44 9.17 -33.69
N HIS A 715 -10.57 9.79 -34.47
CA HIS A 715 -9.13 9.63 -34.34
C HIS A 715 -8.62 10.05 -32.95
N LEU A 716 -9.09 11.19 -32.44
CA LEU A 716 -8.76 11.65 -31.09
C LEU A 716 -9.34 10.68 -30.04
N SER A 717 -10.59 10.22 -30.19
CA SER A 717 -11.22 9.23 -29.30
C SER A 717 -10.52 7.86 -29.28
N LEU A 718 -9.86 7.48 -30.38
CA LEU A 718 -9.12 6.23 -30.49
C LEU A 718 -7.78 6.29 -29.75
N ALA A 719 -7.14 7.46 -29.68
CA ALA A 719 -5.96 7.66 -28.85
C ALA A 719 -6.25 7.24 -27.40
N TRP A 720 -7.45 7.54 -26.91
CA TRP A 720 -7.93 7.16 -25.59
C TRP A 720 -8.27 5.68 -25.45
N THR A 721 -8.81 5.09 -26.51
CA THR A 721 -9.10 3.65 -26.57
C THR A 721 -7.83 2.80 -26.54
N ILE A 722 -6.74 3.30 -27.15
CA ILE A 722 -5.40 2.67 -27.11
C ILE A 722 -4.90 2.50 -25.67
N ILE A 723 -5.28 3.40 -24.75
CA ILE A 723 -4.90 3.35 -23.33
C ILE A 723 -5.73 2.30 -22.59
N PHE A 724 -7.05 2.44 -22.62
CA PHE A 724 -8.00 1.52 -21.98
C PHE A 724 -9.21 1.36 -22.89
N GLY A 725 -9.63 0.12 -23.15
CA GLY A 725 -10.97 -0.08 -23.71
C GLY A 725 -12.02 0.44 -22.72
N ARG A 726 -13.19 0.82 -23.21
CA ARG A 726 -14.23 1.47 -22.40
C ARG A 726 -14.62 0.60 -21.21
N PHE A 727 -14.45 1.15 -20.01
CA PHE A 727 -14.95 0.58 -18.78
C PHE A 727 -15.76 1.64 -18.03
N GLN A 728 -17.03 1.36 -17.79
CA GLN A 728 -17.88 2.12 -16.88
C GLN A 728 -18.45 1.14 -15.87
N ALA A 729 -17.86 1.08 -14.68
CA ALA A 729 -18.48 0.41 -13.55
C ALA A 729 -19.26 1.46 -12.75
N PRO A 730 -20.61 1.42 -12.76
CA PRO A 730 -21.39 2.24 -11.85
C PRO A 730 -21.26 1.62 -10.45
N LEU A 731 -20.39 2.19 -9.62
CA LEU A 731 -20.48 2.02 -8.17
C LEU A 731 -21.53 3.02 -7.68
N LYS A 732 -22.74 2.53 -7.40
CA LYS A 732 -23.76 3.28 -6.65
C LYS A 732 -23.64 2.83 -5.20
N GLY A 733 -23.45 3.78 -4.29
CA GLY A 733 -23.35 3.56 -2.85
C GLY A 733 -22.86 4.83 -2.13
N LEU A 734 -22.97 4.85 -0.80
CA LEU A 734 -22.49 5.94 0.06
C LEU A 734 -20.95 6.06 0.07
N PHE A 735 -20.25 5.02 -0.38
CA PHE A 735 -18.80 4.96 -0.43
C PHE A 735 -18.27 5.23 -1.84
N ASP A 736 -17.51 6.32 -1.98
CA ASP A 736 -16.79 6.67 -3.20
C ASP A 736 -15.28 6.61 -2.90
N LEU A 737 -14.69 5.42 -3.05
CA LEU A 737 -13.23 5.22 -2.90
C LEU A 737 -12.41 6.29 -3.64
N PRO A 738 -12.72 6.67 -4.90
CA PRO A 738 -12.19 7.86 -5.55
C PRO A 738 -12.11 9.11 -4.67
N GLN A 739 -13.17 9.47 -3.94
CA GLN A 739 -13.19 10.66 -3.08
C GLN A 739 -12.19 10.54 -1.94
N ILE A 740 -12.12 9.38 -1.31
CA ILE A 740 -11.20 9.16 -0.20
C ILE A 740 -9.76 9.13 -0.72
N VAL A 741 -9.46 8.42 -1.80
CA VAL A 741 -8.10 8.42 -2.36
C VAL A 741 -7.66 9.82 -2.83
N ASN A 742 -8.59 10.69 -3.25
CA ASN A 742 -8.29 12.09 -3.55
C ASN A 742 -7.89 12.94 -2.32
N SER A 743 -8.22 12.52 -1.09
CA SER A 743 -7.75 13.19 0.14
C SER A 743 -6.32 12.80 0.53
N TYR A 744 -5.71 11.79 -0.13
CA TYR A 744 -4.30 11.47 0.06
C TYR A 744 -3.39 12.68 -0.25
N PHE A 745 -2.42 12.96 0.62
CA PHE A 745 -1.60 14.19 0.53
C PHE A 745 -0.78 14.33 -0.76
N GLY A 746 -0.35 13.23 -1.39
CA GLY A 746 0.32 13.23 -2.70
C GLY A 746 -0.63 13.13 -3.91
N GLY A 747 -1.94 13.06 -3.67
CA GLY A 747 -2.93 12.76 -4.70
C GLY A 747 -2.90 11.30 -5.18
N ILE A 748 -3.80 10.96 -6.11
CA ILE A 748 -4.04 9.57 -6.53
C ILE A 748 -2.79 8.90 -7.13
N SER A 749 -1.99 9.64 -7.91
CA SER A 749 -0.78 9.07 -8.53
C SER A 749 0.22 8.60 -7.47
N ASP A 750 0.54 9.46 -6.50
CA ASP A 750 1.47 9.13 -5.42
C ASP A 750 0.91 8.01 -4.53
N PHE A 751 -0.41 7.98 -4.31
CA PHE A 751 -1.06 6.89 -3.59
C PHE A 751 -0.84 5.53 -4.28
N VAL A 752 -1.02 5.47 -5.61
CA VAL A 752 -0.80 4.24 -6.38
C VAL A 752 0.68 3.87 -6.45
N VAL A 753 1.58 4.85 -6.58
CA VAL A 753 3.03 4.61 -6.58
C VAL A 753 3.48 4.05 -5.22
N GLU A 754 3.05 4.65 -4.11
CA GLU A 754 3.34 4.15 -2.75
C GLU A 754 2.84 2.70 -2.58
N LEU A 755 1.66 2.39 -3.10
CA LEU A 755 1.15 1.01 -3.12
C LEU A 755 2.07 0.06 -3.88
N MET A 756 2.59 0.47 -5.03
CA MET A 756 3.51 -0.36 -5.81
C MET A 756 4.82 -0.64 -5.06
N GLU A 757 5.25 0.27 -4.19
CA GLU A 757 6.44 0.09 -3.33
C GLU A 757 6.26 -1.01 -2.28
N THR A 758 5.02 -1.41 -1.97
CA THR A 758 4.76 -2.57 -1.09
C THR A 758 5.19 -3.90 -1.72
N THR A 759 5.43 -3.93 -3.03
CA THR A 759 5.91 -5.13 -3.73
C THR A 759 7.38 -5.39 -3.40
N ILE A 760 7.68 -6.59 -2.89
CA ILE A 760 9.06 -7.01 -2.62
C ILE A 760 9.79 -7.28 -3.95
N LYS A 761 10.80 -6.46 -4.22
CA LYS A 761 11.72 -6.51 -5.38
C LYS A 761 13.14 -6.87 -4.94
N SER A 762 13.53 -6.49 -3.73
CA SER A 762 14.88 -6.62 -3.19
C SER A 762 14.89 -6.96 -1.70
N PHE A 763 16.05 -7.38 -1.19
CA PHE A 763 16.22 -7.69 0.23
C PHE A 763 16.04 -6.45 1.12
N ALA A 764 16.39 -5.26 0.61
CA ALA A 764 16.24 -4.01 1.34
C ALA A 764 14.77 -3.69 1.66
N ASP A 765 13.84 -4.19 0.84
CA ASP A 765 12.41 -3.93 0.97
C ASP A 765 11.82 -4.64 2.21
N LEU A 766 12.41 -5.77 2.64
CA LEU A 766 11.90 -6.58 3.76
C LEU A 766 12.03 -5.90 5.13
N ARG A 767 12.85 -4.85 5.25
CA ARG A 767 13.11 -4.13 6.52
C ARG A 767 13.39 -5.09 7.68
N LEU A 768 14.51 -5.79 7.60
CA LEU A 768 14.89 -6.81 8.59
C LEU A 768 15.75 -6.23 9.72
N ILE A 769 15.50 -6.71 10.93
CA ILE A 769 16.42 -6.61 12.06
C ILE A 769 16.94 -8.02 12.34
N ILE A 770 18.21 -8.28 12.03
CA ILE A 770 18.85 -9.58 12.24
C ILE A 770 19.69 -9.52 13.52
N ARG A 771 19.42 -10.42 14.46
CA ARG A 771 20.12 -10.51 15.76
C ARG A 771 20.71 -11.90 15.98
N GLU A 772 21.84 -11.94 16.67
CA GLU A 772 22.51 -13.15 17.15
C GLU A 772 22.42 -13.18 18.68
N ASP A 773 21.26 -13.60 19.19
CA ASP A 773 20.95 -13.66 20.62
C ASP A 773 21.39 -15.03 21.19
N ILE A 774 22.69 -15.31 21.04
CA ILE A 774 23.32 -16.59 21.42
C ILE A 774 24.50 -16.39 22.38
N GLY A 775 24.78 -17.41 23.17
CA GLY A 775 25.93 -17.39 24.08
C GLY A 775 27.28 -17.45 23.35
N GLU A 776 28.34 -16.99 24.00
CA GLU A 776 29.72 -17.00 23.45
C GLU A 776 30.24 -18.39 23.07
N TRP A 777 29.76 -19.45 23.72
CA TRP A 777 30.08 -20.82 23.34
C TRP A 777 29.42 -21.21 22.00
N GLU A 778 28.14 -20.91 21.85
CA GLU A 778 27.37 -21.20 20.62
C GLU A 778 27.91 -20.39 19.45
N LYS A 779 28.25 -19.12 19.69
CA LYS A 779 28.89 -18.25 18.70
C LYS A 779 30.21 -18.81 18.20
N ARG A 780 31.04 -19.36 19.09
CA ARG A 780 32.27 -20.09 18.70
C ARG A 780 31.96 -21.34 17.88
N ALA A 781 30.95 -22.11 18.28
CA ALA A 781 30.53 -23.31 17.54
C ALA A 781 30.01 -22.98 16.14
N LEU A 782 29.26 -21.89 16.00
CA LEU A 782 28.75 -21.35 14.74
C LEU A 782 29.89 -20.89 13.83
N ASN A 783 30.85 -20.11 14.34
CA ASN A 783 32.03 -19.70 13.58
C ASN A 783 32.85 -20.90 13.07
N ASN A 784 33.01 -21.93 13.91
CA ASN A 784 33.68 -23.17 13.49
C ASN A 784 32.91 -23.89 12.37
N ALA A 785 31.57 -23.84 12.39
CA ALA A 785 30.74 -24.42 11.34
C ALA A 785 30.88 -23.65 10.01
N PHE A 786 30.92 -22.31 10.05
CA PHE A 786 31.23 -21.48 8.88
C PHE A 786 32.59 -21.83 8.25
N VAL A 787 33.63 -21.98 9.07
CA VAL A 787 34.97 -22.38 8.60
C VAL A 787 34.94 -23.77 7.94
N ALA A 788 34.15 -24.71 8.47
CA ALA A 788 34.03 -26.06 7.95
C ALA A 788 33.22 -26.15 6.64
N SER A 789 32.27 -25.22 6.42
CA SER A 789 31.35 -25.23 5.27
C SER A 789 32.00 -24.88 3.92
N GLY A 790 33.28 -24.47 3.91
CA GLY A 790 34.08 -24.27 2.70
C GLY A 790 34.53 -22.83 2.47
N ALA A 791 35.22 -22.60 1.35
CA ALA A 791 35.82 -21.29 1.05
C ALA A 791 34.81 -20.16 0.86
N HIS A 792 33.58 -20.49 0.43
CA HIS A 792 32.52 -19.51 0.18
C HIS A 792 32.04 -18.83 1.48
N TYR A 793 31.95 -19.60 2.56
CA TYR A 793 31.35 -19.19 3.83
C TYR A 793 32.36 -19.02 4.98
N ARG A 794 33.66 -19.23 4.73
CA ARG A 794 34.73 -19.20 5.75
C ARG A 794 34.71 -17.92 6.60
N ASP A 795 34.41 -16.78 5.98
CA ASP A 795 34.37 -15.46 6.63
C ASP A 795 32.94 -14.90 6.67
N GLY A 796 31.93 -15.74 6.46
CA GLY A 796 30.51 -15.36 6.47
C GLY A 796 29.99 -15.10 7.89
N THR A 797 28.86 -14.40 7.97
CA THR A 797 28.08 -14.22 9.19
C THR A 797 26.68 -14.82 9.01
N PHE A 798 25.92 -14.94 10.10
CA PHE A 798 24.52 -15.35 9.99
C PHE A 798 23.73 -14.40 9.08
N SER A 799 23.92 -13.09 9.23
CA SER A 799 23.25 -12.08 8.42
C SER A 799 23.57 -12.21 6.92
N THR A 800 24.83 -12.45 6.54
CA THR A 800 25.18 -12.60 5.12
C THR A 800 24.60 -13.88 4.54
N LEU A 801 24.67 -14.99 5.27
CA LEU A 801 24.08 -16.26 4.84
C LEU A 801 22.56 -16.13 4.67
N PHE A 802 21.88 -15.47 5.60
CA PHE A 802 20.44 -15.27 5.56
C PHE A 802 20.02 -14.38 4.38
N GLN A 803 20.77 -13.31 4.12
CA GLN A 803 20.57 -12.46 2.95
C GLN A 803 20.76 -13.25 1.65
N GLU A 804 21.86 -13.99 1.53
CA GLU A 804 22.14 -14.80 0.34
C GLU A 804 21.02 -15.81 0.07
N PHE A 805 20.55 -16.53 1.10
CA PHE A 805 19.41 -17.44 0.99
C PHE A 805 18.16 -16.74 0.44
N LEU A 806 17.81 -15.59 1.01
CA LEU A 806 16.63 -14.83 0.57
C LEU A 806 16.78 -14.24 -0.83
N GLU A 807 18.00 -13.88 -1.26
CA GLU A 807 18.28 -13.44 -2.62
C GLU A 807 18.36 -14.58 -3.64
N GLY A 808 18.21 -15.84 -3.19
CA GLY A 808 18.32 -17.04 -4.03
C GLY A 808 19.77 -17.42 -4.35
N VAL A 809 20.74 -16.85 -3.64
CA VAL A 809 22.15 -17.18 -3.73
C VAL A 809 22.42 -18.35 -2.77
N GLY A 810 22.51 -19.54 -3.35
CA GLY A 810 22.61 -20.80 -2.60
C GLY A 810 21.30 -21.59 -2.69
N ALA A 811 21.39 -22.82 -3.19
CA ALA A 811 20.23 -23.68 -3.34
C ALA A 811 19.96 -24.44 -2.03
N PRO A 812 18.69 -24.64 -1.61
CA PRO A 812 18.39 -25.79 -0.79
C PRO A 812 18.89 -27.03 -1.54
N SER A 813 19.54 -27.96 -0.85
CA SER A 813 19.94 -29.24 -1.46
C SER A 813 18.74 -29.79 -2.23
N ALA A 814 18.85 -29.92 -3.56
CA ALA A 814 17.72 -30.33 -4.39
C ALA A 814 17.11 -31.64 -3.89
N GLY A 815 17.96 -32.58 -3.44
CA GLY A 815 17.51 -33.81 -2.80
C GLY A 815 16.78 -33.60 -1.47
N MET A 816 17.12 -32.58 -0.68
CA MET A 816 16.36 -32.23 0.52
C MET A 816 15.04 -31.52 0.20
N LEU A 817 15.02 -30.63 -0.79
CA LEU A 817 13.79 -29.96 -1.23
C LEU A 817 12.82 -30.98 -1.83
N ASP A 818 13.29 -31.87 -2.71
CA ASP A 818 12.49 -32.93 -3.31
C ASP A 818 11.95 -33.88 -2.24
N ALA A 819 12.75 -34.22 -1.22
CA ALA A 819 12.32 -35.07 -0.10
C ALA A 819 11.21 -34.46 0.78
N VAL A 820 11.01 -33.14 0.71
CA VAL A 820 9.95 -32.43 1.45
C VAL A 820 8.87 -31.83 0.55
N LYS A 821 9.03 -31.88 -0.78
CA LYS A 821 8.14 -31.24 -1.74
C LYS A 821 6.69 -31.69 -1.60
N ASP A 822 6.48 -33.00 -1.46
CA ASP A 822 5.14 -33.61 -1.30
C ASP A 822 4.54 -33.38 0.10
N ARG A 823 5.28 -32.74 1.01
CA ARG A 823 4.83 -32.40 2.36
C ARG A 823 4.29 -30.97 2.45
N TYR A 824 4.51 -30.14 1.44
CA TYR A 824 3.94 -28.80 1.41
C TYR A 824 2.44 -28.87 1.20
N GLU A 825 1.74 -27.94 1.84
CA GLU A 825 0.33 -27.69 1.60
C GLU A 825 0.14 -27.32 0.11
N PRO A 826 -0.93 -27.79 -0.57
CA PRO A 826 -1.08 -27.66 -2.03
C PRO A 826 -0.92 -26.21 -2.52
N LEU A 827 -1.37 -25.24 -1.73
CA LEU A 827 -1.22 -23.82 -2.03
C LEU A 827 0.27 -23.43 -2.16
N VAL A 828 1.11 -23.84 -1.21
CA VAL A 828 2.57 -23.59 -1.23
C VAL A 828 3.26 -24.44 -2.30
N ALA A 829 2.82 -25.69 -2.49
CA ALA A 829 3.40 -26.57 -3.49
C ALA A 829 3.25 -25.98 -4.91
N SER A 830 2.10 -25.34 -5.20
CA SER A 830 1.84 -24.68 -6.49
C SER A 830 2.80 -23.52 -6.77
N THR A 831 3.27 -22.82 -5.73
CA THR A 831 4.16 -21.67 -5.89
C THR A 831 5.61 -22.07 -6.11
N LEU A 832 6.00 -23.31 -5.80
CA LEU A 832 7.38 -23.80 -5.98
C LEU A 832 7.86 -23.77 -7.45
N ALA A 833 6.94 -23.72 -8.42
CA ALA A 833 7.30 -23.48 -9.82
C ALA A 833 8.03 -22.13 -10.03
N ASN A 834 7.82 -21.18 -9.12
CA ASN A 834 8.42 -19.85 -9.14
C ASN A 834 9.70 -19.75 -8.29
N LEU A 835 10.25 -20.86 -7.78
CA LEU A 835 11.44 -20.87 -6.92
C LEU A 835 12.64 -20.13 -7.53
N HIS A 836 12.76 -20.15 -8.86
CA HIS A 836 13.82 -19.47 -9.59
C HIS A 836 13.65 -17.94 -9.68
N GLN A 837 12.48 -17.40 -9.34
CA GLN A 837 12.27 -15.96 -9.34
C GLN A 837 13.04 -15.34 -8.17
N LYS A 838 13.84 -14.31 -8.45
CA LYS A 838 14.69 -13.62 -7.46
C LYS A 838 13.93 -13.19 -6.19
N ALA A 839 12.67 -12.75 -6.34
CA ALA A 839 11.86 -12.29 -5.23
C ALA A 839 11.10 -13.40 -4.48
N TYR A 840 11.15 -14.65 -4.96
CA TYR A 840 10.32 -15.74 -4.42
C TYR A 840 10.60 -16.02 -2.95
N HIS A 841 11.86 -16.28 -2.58
CA HIS A 841 12.21 -16.57 -1.19
C HIS A 841 11.86 -15.40 -0.26
N MET A 842 12.10 -14.16 -0.68
CA MET A 842 11.73 -12.97 0.09
C MET A 842 10.23 -12.85 0.30
N ARG A 843 9.41 -13.11 -0.73
CA ARG A 843 7.95 -13.10 -0.62
C ARG A 843 7.43 -14.22 0.29
N MET A 844 7.97 -15.43 0.16
CA MET A 844 7.59 -16.56 1.02
C MET A 844 8.00 -16.30 2.47
N PHE A 845 9.17 -15.70 2.69
CA PHE A 845 9.64 -15.30 4.01
C PHE A 845 8.78 -14.20 4.63
N ALA A 846 8.44 -13.15 3.86
CA ALA A 846 7.51 -12.12 4.30
C ALA A 846 6.16 -12.75 4.66
N TRP A 847 5.63 -13.62 3.81
CA TRP A 847 4.36 -14.30 4.07
C TRP A 847 4.39 -15.10 5.37
N ALA A 848 5.45 -15.88 5.60
CA ALA A 848 5.59 -16.66 6.84
C ALA A 848 5.72 -15.78 8.10
N THR A 849 6.26 -14.56 7.98
CA THR A 849 6.54 -13.68 9.12
C THR A 849 5.49 -12.60 9.36
N SER A 850 4.69 -12.23 8.36
CA SER A 850 3.67 -11.18 8.48
C SER A 850 2.27 -11.61 8.06
N GLY A 851 2.10 -12.86 7.61
CA GLY A 851 0.84 -13.30 6.99
C GLY A 851 0.64 -12.74 5.57
N ALA A 852 1.58 -11.94 5.04
CA ALA A 852 1.48 -11.31 3.73
C ALA A 852 2.75 -11.42 2.86
N PRO A 853 2.65 -11.79 1.57
CA PRO A 853 3.80 -11.87 0.66
C PRO A 853 4.23 -10.48 0.12
N ARG A 854 4.15 -9.43 0.97
CA ARG A 854 4.48 -8.03 0.62
C ARG A 854 5.11 -7.29 1.80
N VAL A 855 5.65 -6.12 1.53
CA VAL A 855 6.10 -5.19 2.57
C VAL A 855 4.87 -4.56 3.21
N LEU A 856 4.82 -4.60 4.54
CA LEU A 856 3.90 -3.81 5.35
C LEU A 856 4.71 -2.59 5.83
N PRO A 857 4.62 -1.44 5.13
CA PRO A 857 5.47 -0.29 5.43
C PRO A 857 5.19 0.20 6.85
N ASP A 858 3.94 0.20 7.29
CA ASP A 858 3.53 0.89 8.53
C ASP A 858 3.84 0.11 9.80
N ASP A 859 4.06 -1.18 9.65
CA ASP A 859 4.30 -2.11 10.74
C ASP A 859 5.77 -2.14 11.21
N GLU A 860 5.97 -2.75 12.38
CA GLU A 860 7.29 -3.01 12.95
C GLU A 860 8.18 -3.81 11.97
N PRO A 861 9.49 -3.51 11.86
CA PRO A 861 10.44 -4.31 11.10
C PRO A 861 10.38 -5.80 11.47
N ILE A 862 10.58 -6.69 10.49
CA ILE A 862 10.62 -8.14 10.75
C ILE A 862 11.90 -8.45 11.53
N LYS A 863 11.75 -9.10 12.69
CA LYS A 863 12.87 -9.45 13.57
C LYS A 863 13.27 -10.91 13.35
N VAL A 864 14.51 -11.13 12.91
CA VAL A 864 15.09 -12.45 12.68
C VAL A 864 16.16 -12.69 13.73
N CYS A 865 15.85 -13.55 14.70
CA CYS A 865 16.76 -13.85 15.80
C CYS A 865 17.30 -15.27 15.66
N LEU A 866 18.63 -15.37 15.61
CA LEU A 866 19.32 -16.62 15.90
C LEU A 866 19.40 -16.75 17.42
N VAL A 867 18.80 -17.80 17.98
CA VAL A 867 18.63 -17.96 19.43
C VAL A 867 19.25 -19.27 19.92
N SER A 868 19.55 -19.33 21.22
CA SER A 868 19.95 -20.57 21.88
C SER A 868 18.81 -21.60 21.85
N ASP A 869 19.16 -22.88 21.91
CA ASP A 869 18.18 -23.99 21.87
C ASP A 869 17.16 -23.94 23.03
N ASN A 870 17.55 -23.35 24.16
CA ASN A 870 16.75 -23.19 25.37
C ASN A 870 16.21 -21.76 25.55
N ASP A 871 16.23 -20.93 24.52
CA ASP A 871 15.72 -19.56 24.60
C ASP A 871 14.22 -19.58 24.95
N PRO A 872 13.77 -18.82 25.98
CA PRO A 872 12.39 -18.85 26.45
C PRO A 872 11.37 -18.37 25.41
N LEU A 873 11.78 -17.56 24.43
CA LEU A 873 10.92 -17.11 23.33
C LEU A 873 10.70 -18.20 22.28
N TYR A 874 11.64 -19.15 22.15
CA TYR A 874 11.58 -20.31 21.25
C TYR A 874 10.93 -21.52 21.94
N ALA A 875 11.39 -21.85 23.16
CA ALA A 875 10.94 -22.96 23.97
C ALA A 875 10.42 -22.45 25.32
N PRO A 876 9.11 -22.23 25.48
CA PRO A 876 8.54 -21.78 26.74
C PRO A 876 8.91 -22.73 27.88
N ALA A 877 9.17 -22.20 29.09
CA ALA A 877 9.63 -22.99 30.25
C ALA A 877 8.77 -24.21 30.59
N ASN A 878 7.50 -24.22 30.17
CA ASN A 878 6.54 -25.29 30.44
C ASN A 878 6.50 -26.37 29.34
N GLN A 879 7.32 -26.25 28.29
CA GLN A 879 7.33 -27.20 27.19
C GLN A 879 8.03 -28.50 27.62
N GLN A 880 7.39 -29.65 27.36
CA GLN A 880 7.98 -30.95 27.65
C GLN A 880 9.28 -31.14 26.86
N GLU A 881 10.34 -31.56 27.55
CA GLU A 881 11.71 -31.73 27.01
C GLU A 881 11.73 -32.57 25.72
N GLY A 882 10.95 -33.66 25.66
CA GLY A 882 10.87 -34.51 24.45
C GLY A 882 10.27 -33.81 23.22
N VAL A 883 9.41 -32.80 23.41
CA VAL A 883 8.87 -32.00 22.29
C VAL A 883 9.93 -31.04 21.76
N LEU A 884 10.72 -30.43 22.66
CA LEU A 884 11.82 -29.54 22.28
C LEU A 884 12.90 -30.30 21.51
N GLU A 885 13.34 -31.46 22.00
CA GLU A 885 14.30 -32.31 21.27
C GLU A 885 13.78 -32.70 19.88
N GLN A 886 12.49 -33.00 19.77
CA GLN A 886 11.86 -33.31 18.49
C GLN A 886 11.83 -32.08 17.55
N GLN A 887 11.57 -30.88 18.07
CA GLN A 887 11.60 -29.65 17.30
C GLN A 887 13.01 -29.30 16.81
N LEU A 888 14.00 -29.36 17.69
CA LEU A 888 15.40 -29.09 17.36
C LEU A 888 15.95 -30.10 16.35
N SER A 889 15.66 -31.39 16.52
CA SER A 889 16.11 -32.43 15.58
C SER A 889 15.53 -32.26 14.17
N ARG A 890 14.29 -31.76 14.08
CA ARG A 890 13.61 -31.40 12.82
C ARG A 890 14.04 -30.05 12.25
N GLY A 891 14.68 -29.20 13.05
CA GLY A 891 15.03 -27.85 12.65
C GLY A 891 13.84 -26.90 12.57
N THR A 892 12.87 -27.06 13.46
CA THR A 892 11.67 -26.23 13.47
C THR A 892 12.05 -24.78 13.72
N ILE A 893 11.59 -23.88 12.85
CA ILE A 893 11.72 -22.44 13.00
C ILE A 893 10.40 -21.92 13.57
N SER A 894 10.46 -21.07 14.59
CA SER A 894 9.26 -20.46 15.17
C SER A 894 8.97 -19.13 14.48
N PHE A 895 7.79 -19.01 13.87
CA PHE A 895 7.26 -17.77 13.31
C PHE A 895 6.17 -17.22 14.22
N LYS A 896 6.22 -15.92 14.53
CA LYS A 896 5.17 -15.21 15.26
C LYS A 896 4.68 -14.08 14.35
N THR A 897 3.57 -14.30 13.65
CA THR A 897 3.08 -13.39 12.60
C THR A 897 2.62 -12.04 13.18
N CYS A 898 1.86 -12.06 14.28
CA CYS A 898 1.37 -10.82 14.92
C CYS A 898 2.49 -9.90 15.41
N SER A 899 3.62 -10.46 15.85
CA SER A 899 4.77 -9.68 16.32
C SER A 899 5.92 -9.61 15.31
N ARG A 900 5.76 -10.24 14.14
CA ARG A 900 6.74 -10.30 13.03
C ARG A 900 8.11 -10.83 13.45
N TYR A 901 8.13 -11.91 14.24
CA TYR A 901 9.38 -12.59 14.64
C TYR A 901 9.60 -13.90 13.88
N MET A 902 10.87 -14.17 13.58
CA MET A 902 11.40 -15.47 13.20
C MET A 902 12.51 -15.86 14.19
N LEU A 903 12.34 -16.98 14.88
CA LEU A 903 13.33 -17.52 15.81
C LEU A 903 13.92 -18.80 15.24
N ILE A 904 15.25 -18.79 15.07
CA ILE A 904 16.02 -19.91 14.51
C ILE A 904 16.91 -20.49 15.61
N PRO A 905 16.78 -21.77 15.97
CA PRO A 905 17.68 -22.40 16.92
C PRO A 905 19.08 -22.56 16.31
N VAL A 906 20.10 -22.11 17.03
CA VAL A 906 21.50 -22.09 16.56
C VAL A 906 22.04 -23.49 16.24
N SER A 907 21.61 -24.51 16.97
CA SER A 907 22.03 -25.90 16.71
C SER A 907 21.61 -26.39 15.32
N TYR A 908 20.42 -25.98 14.85
CA TYR A 908 19.94 -26.33 13.53
C TYR A 908 20.78 -25.70 12.44
N LEU A 909 21.12 -24.41 12.58
CA LEU A 909 21.97 -23.72 11.61
C LEU A 909 23.38 -24.34 11.56
N ILE A 910 23.96 -24.65 12.73
CA ILE A 910 25.26 -25.35 12.82
C ILE A 910 25.20 -26.70 12.11
N LYS A 911 24.11 -27.45 12.28
CA LYS A 911 23.89 -28.74 11.61
C LYS A 911 23.84 -28.58 10.09
N LEU A 912 23.15 -27.55 9.58
CA LEU A 912 23.09 -27.26 8.13
C LEU A 912 24.46 -26.90 7.56
N LEU A 913 25.20 -26.01 8.22
CA LEU A 913 26.54 -25.58 7.78
C LEU A 913 27.58 -26.71 7.74
N ARG A 914 27.39 -27.76 8.56
CA ARG A 914 28.26 -28.93 8.58
C ARG A 914 27.94 -29.96 7.50
N GLN A 915 26.82 -29.84 6.80
CA GLN A 915 26.52 -30.75 5.69
C GLN A 915 27.41 -30.43 4.48
N PRO A 916 27.88 -31.45 3.74
CA PRO A 916 28.72 -31.24 2.57
C PRO A 916 27.96 -30.44 1.51
N TYR A 917 28.46 -29.25 1.17
CA TYR A 917 27.86 -28.35 0.19
C TYR A 917 28.13 -28.88 -1.22
N VAL A 918 27.08 -29.33 -1.93
CA VAL A 918 27.17 -29.69 -3.34
C VAL A 918 26.91 -28.42 -4.15
N LEU A 919 27.98 -27.76 -4.60
CA LEU A 919 27.88 -26.61 -5.50
C LEU A 919 27.27 -27.08 -6.84
N TRP A 920 26.11 -26.53 -7.21
CA TRP A 920 25.58 -26.62 -8.57
C TRP A 920 26.41 -25.69 -9.46
N THR A 921 27.09 -26.24 -10.47
CA THR A 921 27.70 -25.46 -11.56
C THR A 921 26.68 -25.15 -12.65
#